data_AF-A0A2E4IZI0-F1
#
_entry.id   AF-A0A2E4IZI0-F1
#
_cell.length_a   1.000
_cell.length_b   1.000
_cell.length_c   1.000
_cell.angle_alpha   90.00
_cell.angle_beta   90.00
_cell.angle_gamma   90.00
#
_symmetry.space_group_name_H-M   'P 1'
#
loop_
_entity.id
_entity.type
_entity.pdbx_description
1 polymer ?
#
loop_
_entity_poly.entity_id
_entity_poly.type
_entity_poly.pdbx_seq_one_letter_code
_entity_poly.pdbx_strand_id
1 'polypeptide(L)'
;MSSIAQSFRAIPANLWTRIKDFAGYGGEATYLWPRWFFLRAVGIVFIIIFAGIIKESAALIGPDGITPLPGAIAELRAAKSNLFEAIISSPTLFFLSSSTAMVALLQWGGLLAAIAVVLNLWPRMSLFICWLSLLSFAKGWLMYSGPMVDRLMLEVTLLCVLFAPAGFRPGLGAQVSARPIIVFMMRWLLFRIMFENGISKILGGDLYWFDLRAMDIMYETAPSPTILGFFDHHMPHDWHLFEIALTFAAEIIAPLIAVFCGRRGRWWAFWLWAALQAGIQLTCNFGWLNTASIALGLLLLDDKMFAQAAGWLRLRKLADYFKTTSAVTPVPPLAKWRRYALCGAMNLHFYLSIIAFTTLARMPMPAFIESVNRPLKAIFDGFGSINGYSLFSRFEPFQFVTEFLGSNDGGVTWRTYDYRYFPQKLDRISPFTAPRLPRFEANIKAQSALNDHATPLFHFVATRLLEQKQPVIDLFESNPFPDSPPTMIRVAGYKYSFTDLETYRETGHFWTRIYLGEYMQPMFLNPDGEVGKVTNDIDQLHVKAYYGNLEAQTYLGFLLLRGENGAPRDPAKAAQWFLFAAKQGHAVAQLNLAMIHLNGQGAPKDIPQSIHWGRSAAEQGLDAAQDWLGIMYMRGEGVPRDPVQALAWFEVAADGGTEQAIQHRDLARGELSSTDRSVARQRAELIRQRIASQTPREDS
;
A
#
# COMPACT_ATOMS: atom_id res chain seq x y z
N MET A 1 -54.06 9.67 14.11
CA MET A 1 -53.31 10.43 13.06
C MET A 1 -53.40 11.95 13.21
N SER A 2 -54.32 12.52 14.00
CA SER A 2 -54.43 13.98 14.20
C SER A 2 -53.50 14.58 15.27
N SER A 3 -53.02 13.80 16.26
CA SER A 3 -52.15 14.32 17.32
C SER A 3 -50.67 14.46 16.91
N ILE A 4 -50.14 13.55 16.08
CA ILE A 4 -48.76 13.64 15.55
C ILE A 4 -48.62 14.86 14.62
N ALA A 5 -49.67 15.22 13.88
CA ALA A 5 -49.68 16.42 13.02
C ALA A 5 -49.73 17.74 13.81
N GLN A 6 -50.22 17.73 15.06
CA GLN A 6 -50.20 18.89 15.94
C GLN A 6 -48.83 19.08 16.63
N SER A 7 -48.09 18.00 16.89
CA SER A 7 -46.74 18.05 17.49
C SER A 7 -45.70 18.76 16.61
N PHE A 8 -45.85 18.71 15.28
CA PHE A 8 -44.96 19.41 14.34
C PHE A 8 -45.23 20.92 14.23
N ARG A 9 -46.30 21.45 14.85
CA ARG A 9 -46.62 22.90 14.85
C ARG A 9 -45.89 23.71 15.93
N ALA A 10 -45.12 23.06 16.82
CA ALA A 10 -44.45 23.73 17.93
C ALA A 10 -42.93 23.90 17.72
N ILE A 11 -42.46 23.95 16.47
CA ILE A 11 -41.09 24.44 16.22
C ILE A 11 -41.15 25.98 16.27
N PRO A 12 -40.41 26.65 17.19
CA PRO A 12 -40.44 28.11 17.30
C PRO A 12 -40.12 28.73 15.94
N ALA A 13 -40.87 29.76 15.53
CA ALA A 13 -40.76 30.39 14.21
C ALA A 13 -39.30 30.77 13.85
N ASN A 14 -38.50 31.11 14.86
CA ASN A 14 -37.07 31.40 14.72
C ASN A 14 -36.22 30.21 14.24
N LEU A 15 -36.57 28.97 14.60
CA LEU A 15 -35.83 27.78 14.16
C LEU A 15 -36.05 27.51 12.66
N TRP A 16 -37.30 27.60 12.19
CA TRP A 16 -37.60 27.47 10.77
C TRP A 16 -36.91 28.53 9.92
N THR A 17 -36.80 29.76 10.42
CA THR A 17 -36.05 30.83 9.76
C THR A 17 -34.55 30.49 9.66
N ARG A 18 -33.96 29.92 10.71
CA ARG A 18 -32.54 29.49 10.70
C ARG A 18 -32.29 28.30 9.76
N ILE A 19 -33.19 27.32 9.73
CA ILE A 19 -33.11 26.20 8.78
C ILE A 19 -33.22 26.71 7.34
N LYS A 20 -34.12 27.67 7.07
CA LYS A 20 -34.24 28.33 5.76
C LYS A 20 -32.97 29.11 5.39
N ASP A 21 -32.30 29.76 6.34
CA ASP A 21 -31.01 30.42 6.13
C ASP A 21 -29.92 29.41 5.72
N PHE A 22 -29.80 28.30 6.46
CA PHE A 22 -28.87 27.21 6.12
C PHE A 22 -29.13 26.66 4.71
N ALA A 23 -30.39 26.44 4.36
CA ALA A 23 -30.79 25.95 3.04
C ALA A 23 -30.71 26.99 1.92
N GLY A 24 -30.29 28.23 2.21
CA GLY A 24 -30.18 29.30 1.21
C GLY A 24 -31.53 29.90 0.76
N TYR A 25 -32.63 29.55 1.42
CA TYR A 25 -33.98 30.05 1.16
C TYR A 25 -34.35 31.30 1.97
N GLY A 26 -33.44 31.80 2.81
CA GLY A 26 -33.65 33.01 3.63
C GLY A 26 -33.76 34.33 2.85
N GLY A 27 -33.57 34.32 1.53
CA GLY A 27 -33.79 35.48 0.64
C GLY A 27 -32.72 36.58 0.67
N GLU A 28 -31.93 36.66 1.74
CA GLU A 28 -30.95 37.74 1.95
C GLU A 28 -29.49 37.40 1.63
N ALA A 29 -29.18 36.13 1.36
CA ALA A 29 -27.80 35.64 1.22
C ALA A 29 -27.49 35.25 -0.23
N THR A 30 -26.38 35.77 -0.76
CA THR A 30 -25.78 35.34 -2.01
C THR A 30 -24.58 34.43 -1.74
N TYR A 31 -24.27 33.58 -2.72
CA TYR A 31 -23.23 32.54 -2.63
C TYR A 31 -22.26 32.63 -3.82
N LEU A 32 -21.91 33.84 -4.22
CA LEU A 32 -21.15 34.07 -5.43
C LEU A 32 -19.68 33.70 -5.25
N TRP A 33 -19.02 34.29 -4.27
CA TRP A 33 -17.61 34.07 -3.97
C TRP A 33 -17.33 32.72 -3.31
N PRO A 34 -18.10 32.27 -2.29
CA PRO A 34 -17.93 30.93 -1.75
C PRO A 34 -17.97 29.86 -2.84
N ARG A 35 -18.90 30.01 -3.82
CA ARG A 35 -18.97 29.11 -4.97
C ARG A 35 -17.69 29.11 -5.79
N TRP A 36 -17.18 30.28 -6.17
CA TRP A 36 -15.99 30.36 -7.02
C TRP A 36 -14.73 29.84 -6.34
N PHE A 37 -14.55 30.16 -5.05
CA PHE A 37 -13.44 29.59 -4.27
C PHE A 37 -13.52 28.07 -4.23
N PHE A 38 -14.71 27.54 -3.94
CA PHE A 38 -14.93 26.10 -3.89
C PHE A 38 -14.67 25.42 -5.25
N LEU A 39 -15.21 25.95 -6.35
CA LEU A 39 -15.01 25.39 -7.69
C LEU A 39 -13.53 25.41 -8.11
N ARG A 40 -12.79 26.48 -7.77
CA ARG A 40 -11.34 26.53 -8.03
C ARG A 40 -10.58 25.52 -7.20
N ALA A 41 -10.92 25.36 -5.93
CA ALA A 41 -10.31 24.33 -5.09
C ALA A 41 -10.56 22.92 -5.65
N VAL A 42 -11.78 22.63 -6.10
CA VAL A 42 -12.11 21.37 -6.79
C VAL A 42 -11.30 21.21 -8.08
N GLY A 43 -11.17 22.28 -8.88
CA GLY A 43 -10.32 22.28 -10.07
C GLY A 43 -8.85 21.97 -9.77
N ILE A 44 -8.28 22.58 -8.72
CA ILE A 44 -6.91 22.32 -8.26
C ILE A 44 -6.76 20.85 -7.82
N VAL A 45 -7.71 20.33 -7.05
CA VAL A 45 -7.75 18.92 -6.64
C VAL A 45 -7.76 18.00 -7.86
N PHE A 46 -8.55 18.31 -8.89
CA PHE A 46 -8.54 17.55 -10.14
C PHE A 46 -7.22 17.61 -10.89
N ILE A 47 -6.55 18.77 -10.93
CA ILE A 47 -5.21 18.89 -11.53
C ILE A 47 -4.25 17.91 -10.84
N ILE A 48 -4.28 17.87 -9.50
CA ILE A 48 -3.43 16.99 -8.71
C ILE A 48 -3.77 15.51 -8.96
N ILE A 49 -5.06 15.15 -9.02
CA ILE A 49 -5.52 13.80 -9.34
C ILE A 49 -5.06 13.38 -10.74
N PHE A 50 -5.28 14.20 -11.77
CA PHE A 50 -4.91 13.84 -13.14
C PHE A 50 -3.40 13.84 -13.36
N ALA A 51 -2.64 14.74 -12.74
CA ALA A 51 -1.17 14.66 -12.71
C ALA A 51 -0.71 13.38 -11.99
N GLY A 52 -1.44 13.00 -10.93
CA GLY A 52 -1.45 11.68 -10.29
C GLY A 52 -1.44 10.53 -11.29
N ILE A 53 -2.57 10.45 -11.98
CA ILE A 53 -2.94 9.47 -12.98
C ILE A 53 -1.91 9.37 -14.10
N ILE A 54 -1.52 10.51 -14.70
CA ILE A 54 -0.58 10.54 -15.82
C ILE A 54 0.75 9.88 -15.42
N LYS A 55 1.29 10.23 -14.24
CA LYS A 55 2.58 9.72 -13.76
C LYS A 55 2.57 8.22 -13.47
N GLU A 56 1.50 7.67 -12.91
CA GLU A 56 1.44 6.26 -12.48
C GLU A 56 0.82 5.32 -13.52
N SER A 57 0.06 5.84 -14.48
CA SER A 57 -0.72 5.01 -15.39
C SER A 57 0.07 4.02 -16.23
N ALA A 58 1.27 4.39 -16.70
CA ALA A 58 2.13 3.50 -17.47
C ALA A 58 2.50 2.26 -16.65
N ALA A 59 2.77 2.45 -15.37
CA ALA A 59 3.12 1.40 -14.43
C ALA A 59 1.91 0.57 -13.97
N LEU A 60 0.75 1.18 -13.82
CA LEU A 60 -0.44 0.47 -13.32
C LEU A 60 -1.16 -0.31 -14.43
N ILE A 61 -1.43 0.35 -15.56
CA ILE A 61 -2.29 -0.17 -16.64
C ILE A 61 -1.72 -0.07 -18.05
N GLY A 62 -0.48 0.43 -18.19
CA GLY A 62 0.23 0.42 -19.45
C GLY A 62 0.47 -1.01 -19.96
N PRO A 63 0.96 -1.16 -21.21
CA PRO A 63 1.23 -2.47 -21.80
C PRO A 63 2.23 -3.30 -20.97
N ASP A 64 3.22 -2.64 -20.37
CA ASP A 64 4.21 -3.22 -19.45
C ASP A 64 3.89 -2.94 -17.98
N GLY A 65 2.67 -2.49 -17.68
CA GLY A 65 2.24 -2.22 -16.31
C GLY A 65 1.88 -3.49 -15.54
N ILE A 66 1.55 -3.31 -14.27
CA ILE A 66 1.15 -4.41 -13.37
C ILE A 66 -0.06 -5.15 -13.95
N THR A 67 -1.08 -4.42 -14.42
CA THR A 67 -2.30 -4.99 -15.00
C THR A 67 -2.62 -4.34 -16.34
N PRO A 68 -2.07 -4.86 -17.45
CA PRO A 68 -2.28 -4.30 -18.78
C PRO A 68 -3.77 -4.24 -19.13
N LEU A 69 -4.23 -3.04 -19.47
CA LEU A 69 -5.66 -2.75 -19.65
C LEU A 69 -6.37 -3.64 -20.69
N PRO A 70 -5.78 -3.95 -21.87
CA PRO A 70 -6.46 -4.78 -22.87
C PRO A 70 -6.80 -6.19 -22.35
N GLY A 71 -5.88 -6.82 -21.62
CA GLY A 71 -6.09 -8.15 -21.04
C GLY A 71 -7.13 -8.14 -19.93
N ALA A 72 -7.03 -7.17 -19.01
CA ALA A 72 -7.96 -7.04 -17.89
C ALA A 72 -9.42 -6.83 -18.36
N ILE A 73 -9.64 -6.02 -19.40
CA ILE A 73 -10.99 -5.81 -19.97
C ILE A 73 -11.51 -7.07 -20.66
N ALA A 74 -10.64 -7.83 -21.34
CA ALA A 74 -11.03 -9.08 -21.99
C ALA A 74 -11.48 -10.13 -20.97
N GLU A 75 -10.73 -10.30 -19.86
CA GLU A 75 -11.09 -11.20 -18.76
C GLU A 75 -12.42 -10.80 -18.09
N LEU A 76 -12.61 -9.51 -17.79
CA LEU A 76 -13.86 -9.02 -17.20
C LEU A 76 -15.08 -9.27 -18.10
N ARG A 77 -14.93 -9.14 -19.42
CA ARG A 77 -15.99 -9.46 -20.37
C ARG A 77 -16.27 -10.97 -20.44
N ALA A 78 -15.22 -11.79 -20.44
CA ALA A 78 -15.34 -13.25 -20.49
C ALA A 78 -16.01 -13.82 -19.22
N ALA A 79 -15.82 -13.17 -18.07
CA ALA A 79 -16.41 -13.59 -16.79
C ALA A 79 -17.93 -13.33 -16.66
N LYS A 80 -18.59 -12.76 -17.68
CA LYS A 80 -20.02 -12.40 -17.64
C LYS A 80 -20.78 -13.13 -18.74
N SER A 81 -21.91 -13.74 -18.37
CA SER A 81 -22.72 -14.57 -19.27
C SER A 81 -23.61 -13.75 -20.22
N ASN A 82 -23.96 -12.51 -19.87
CA ASN A 82 -24.81 -11.63 -20.66
C ASN A 82 -24.01 -10.41 -21.17
N LEU A 83 -24.15 -10.09 -22.46
CA LEU A 83 -23.55 -8.91 -23.09
C LEU A 83 -23.90 -7.60 -22.37
N PHE A 84 -25.15 -7.45 -21.91
CA PHE A 84 -25.59 -6.26 -21.19
C PHE A 84 -24.89 -6.14 -19.82
N GLU A 85 -24.76 -7.25 -19.11
CA GLU A 85 -24.02 -7.30 -17.84
C GLU A 85 -22.52 -7.11 -18.06
N ALA A 86 -21.95 -7.68 -19.12
CA ALA A 86 -20.55 -7.47 -19.50
C ALA A 86 -20.27 -5.99 -19.79
N ILE A 87 -21.16 -5.29 -20.50
CA ILE A 87 -21.06 -3.85 -20.79
C ILE A 87 -21.22 -3.01 -19.52
N ILE A 88 -22.17 -3.34 -18.63
CA ILE A 88 -22.47 -2.61 -17.40
C ILE A 88 -21.52 -2.91 -16.24
N SER A 89 -20.83 -4.06 -16.26
CA SER A 89 -19.79 -4.41 -15.28
C SER A 89 -18.37 -4.08 -15.75
N SER A 90 -18.16 -3.87 -17.06
CA SER A 90 -16.95 -3.30 -17.65
C SER A 90 -17.00 -1.79 -17.98
N PRO A 91 -17.85 -0.93 -17.40
CA PRO A 91 -18.06 0.38 -17.99
C PRO A 91 -16.96 1.30 -17.50
N THR A 92 -16.56 2.22 -18.38
CA THR A 92 -17.11 3.58 -18.24
C THR A 92 -16.81 4.39 -19.49
N LEU A 93 -17.76 4.28 -20.43
CA LEU A 93 -18.11 5.17 -21.55
C LEU A 93 -17.06 5.48 -22.64
N PHE A 94 -15.75 5.25 -22.43
CA PHE A 94 -14.72 5.55 -23.44
C PHE A 94 -13.78 4.41 -23.83
N PHE A 95 -13.81 3.26 -23.17
CA PHE A 95 -13.08 2.08 -23.67
C PHE A 95 -13.77 1.44 -24.89
N LEU A 96 -14.26 2.28 -25.82
CA LEU A 96 -14.36 1.95 -27.24
C LEU A 96 -13.02 1.36 -27.72
N SER A 97 -11.91 1.84 -27.15
CA SER A 97 -10.56 1.32 -27.34
C SER A 97 -9.81 1.26 -26.00
N SER A 98 -9.10 0.17 -25.75
CA SER A 98 -8.12 0.02 -24.66
C SER A 98 -6.70 0.43 -25.08
N SER A 99 -6.57 1.15 -26.20
CA SER A 99 -5.28 1.64 -26.69
C SER A 99 -4.65 2.66 -25.75
N THR A 100 -3.32 2.69 -25.75
CA THR A 100 -2.51 3.70 -25.04
C THR A 100 -2.90 5.13 -25.44
N ALA A 101 -3.27 5.36 -26.71
CA ALA A 101 -3.73 6.66 -27.20
C ALA A 101 -5.05 7.11 -26.55
N MET A 102 -6.03 6.22 -26.42
CA MET A 102 -7.31 6.54 -25.75
C MET A 102 -7.08 6.83 -24.26
N VAL A 103 -6.24 6.04 -23.61
CA VAL A 103 -5.84 6.28 -22.21
C VAL A 103 -5.22 7.66 -22.08
N ALA A 104 -4.21 8.00 -22.89
CA ALA A 104 -3.57 9.32 -22.87
C ALA A 104 -4.58 10.46 -23.13
N LEU A 105 -5.50 10.30 -24.07
CA LEU A 105 -6.53 11.30 -24.37
C LEU A 105 -7.41 11.59 -23.16
N LEU A 106 -7.86 10.56 -22.44
CA LEU A 106 -8.69 10.73 -21.23
C LEU A 106 -7.92 11.43 -20.10
N GLN A 107 -6.64 11.09 -19.93
CA GLN A 107 -5.78 11.67 -18.90
C GLN A 107 -5.50 13.14 -19.14
N TRP A 108 -4.98 13.46 -20.32
CA TRP A 108 -4.64 14.84 -20.69
C TRP A 108 -5.90 15.69 -20.91
N GLY A 109 -6.96 15.11 -21.47
CA GLY A 109 -8.27 15.76 -21.56
C GLY A 109 -8.85 16.11 -20.19
N GLY A 110 -8.75 15.20 -19.22
CA GLY A 110 -9.13 15.44 -17.84
C GLY A 110 -8.29 16.53 -17.18
N LEU A 111 -6.97 16.52 -17.36
CA LEU A 111 -6.06 17.54 -16.83
C LEU A 111 -6.34 18.93 -17.40
N LEU A 112 -6.50 19.03 -18.73
CA LEU A 112 -6.83 20.29 -19.40
C LEU A 112 -8.21 20.81 -18.96
N ALA A 113 -9.19 19.93 -18.80
CA ALA A 113 -10.49 20.29 -18.25
C ALA A 113 -10.38 20.79 -16.81
N ALA A 114 -9.53 20.19 -15.98
CA ALA A 114 -9.30 20.63 -14.61
C ALA A 114 -8.69 22.04 -14.56
N ILE A 115 -7.70 22.32 -15.41
CA ILE A 115 -7.13 23.66 -15.60
C ILE A 115 -8.22 24.64 -16.06
N ALA A 116 -9.08 24.22 -16.99
CA ALA A 116 -10.21 25.03 -17.45
C ALA A 116 -11.19 25.37 -16.31
N VAL A 117 -11.44 24.47 -15.36
CA VAL A 117 -12.24 24.77 -14.15
C VAL A 117 -11.60 25.90 -13.33
N VAL A 118 -10.29 25.81 -13.06
CA VAL A 118 -9.56 26.83 -12.28
C VAL A 118 -9.60 28.20 -12.98
N LEU A 119 -9.42 28.20 -14.30
CA LEU A 119 -9.44 29.39 -15.13
C LEU A 119 -10.84 29.92 -15.46
N ASN A 120 -11.91 29.26 -15.00
CA ASN A 120 -13.29 29.62 -15.31
C ASN A 120 -13.61 29.58 -16.82
N LEU A 121 -13.07 28.58 -17.51
CA LEU A 121 -13.34 28.29 -18.92
C LEU A 121 -14.39 27.17 -18.98
N TRP A 122 -15.57 27.52 -19.49
CA TRP A 122 -16.75 26.65 -19.57
C TRP A 122 -16.97 25.70 -18.36
N PRO A 123 -17.10 26.22 -17.13
CA PRO A 123 -16.95 25.42 -15.90
C PRO A 123 -17.83 24.16 -15.84
N ARG A 124 -19.08 24.24 -16.32
CA ARG A 124 -19.98 23.09 -16.33
C ARG A 124 -19.46 21.95 -17.19
N MET A 125 -19.02 22.26 -18.41
CA MET A 125 -18.52 21.26 -19.34
C MET A 125 -17.15 20.76 -18.89
N SER A 126 -16.29 21.65 -18.41
CA SER A 126 -14.99 21.29 -17.86
C SER A 126 -15.11 20.33 -16.66
N LEU A 127 -16.03 20.60 -15.72
CA LEU A 127 -16.35 19.68 -14.62
C LEU A 127 -16.96 18.38 -15.12
N PHE A 128 -17.83 18.42 -16.13
CA PHE A 128 -18.42 17.22 -16.70
C PHE A 128 -17.35 16.35 -17.39
N ILE A 129 -16.41 16.94 -18.12
CA ILE A 129 -15.26 16.24 -18.70
C ILE A 129 -14.37 15.67 -17.59
N CYS A 130 -14.06 16.43 -16.53
CA CYS A 130 -13.31 15.91 -15.38
C CYS A 130 -14.00 14.71 -14.75
N TRP A 131 -15.31 14.81 -14.49
CA TRP A 131 -16.12 13.74 -13.93
C TRP A 131 -16.10 12.51 -14.83
N LEU A 132 -16.33 12.71 -16.13
CA LEU A 132 -16.41 11.64 -17.11
C LEU A 132 -15.05 10.95 -17.31
N SER A 133 -13.96 11.71 -17.41
CA SER A 133 -12.59 11.17 -17.45
C SER A 133 -12.24 10.41 -16.17
N LEU A 134 -12.55 10.94 -14.99
CA LEU A 134 -12.28 10.25 -13.72
C LEU A 134 -13.11 8.97 -13.60
N LEU A 135 -14.37 9.02 -14.04
CA LEU A 135 -15.28 7.88 -14.06
C LEU A 135 -14.70 6.74 -14.91
N SER A 136 -14.11 7.07 -16.08
CA SER A 136 -13.40 6.11 -16.96
C SER A 136 -12.28 5.34 -16.27
N PHE A 137 -11.63 5.91 -15.24
CA PHE A 137 -10.58 5.23 -14.48
C PHE A 137 -11.12 4.45 -13.27
N ALA A 138 -12.24 4.88 -12.67
CA ALA A 138 -12.74 4.35 -11.40
C ALA A 138 -13.06 2.84 -11.40
N LYS A 139 -13.51 2.28 -12.53
CA LYS A 139 -13.80 0.84 -12.67
C LYS A 139 -12.68 0.05 -13.37
N GLY A 140 -12.01 0.64 -14.36
CA GLY A 140 -10.88 0.01 -15.06
C GLY A 140 -9.66 -0.24 -14.16
N TRP A 141 -9.58 0.49 -13.04
CA TRP A 141 -8.52 0.39 -12.05
C TRP A 141 -8.97 -0.22 -10.74
N LEU A 142 -9.99 -1.09 -10.70
CA LEU A 142 -10.56 -1.60 -9.44
C LEU A 142 -9.53 -2.11 -8.40
N MET A 143 -8.36 -2.58 -8.85
CA MET A 143 -7.22 -2.99 -8.00
C MET A 143 -6.40 -1.83 -7.39
N TYR A 144 -6.46 -0.63 -7.97
CA TYR A 144 -5.74 0.60 -7.60
C TYR A 144 -6.63 1.83 -7.33
N SER A 145 -7.94 1.72 -7.56
CA SER A 145 -8.97 2.65 -7.12
C SER A 145 -9.69 2.03 -5.93
N GLY A 146 -9.00 1.98 -4.79
CA GLY A 146 -9.60 1.56 -3.54
C GLY A 146 -10.93 2.30 -3.27
N PRO A 147 -11.85 1.70 -2.49
CA PRO A 147 -13.29 1.86 -2.67
C PRO A 147 -13.90 3.25 -2.41
N MET A 148 -13.19 4.32 -2.03
CA MET A 148 -13.87 5.46 -1.37
C MET A 148 -13.49 6.85 -1.89
N VAL A 149 -12.20 7.07 -2.13
CA VAL A 149 -11.61 8.37 -2.43
C VAL A 149 -12.08 8.88 -3.80
N ASP A 150 -12.11 8.03 -4.82
CA ASP A 150 -12.64 8.40 -6.14
C ASP A 150 -14.18 8.55 -6.14
N ARG A 151 -14.90 7.86 -5.24
CA ARG A 151 -16.37 7.91 -5.19
C ARG A 151 -16.90 9.24 -4.69
N LEU A 152 -16.34 9.75 -3.59
CA LEU A 152 -16.72 11.05 -3.05
C LEU A 152 -16.43 12.16 -4.07
N MET A 153 -15.32 12.08 -4.82
CA MET A 153 -15.04 13.04 -5.88
C MET A 153 -16.03 12.95 -7.03
N LEU A 154 -16.42 11.75 -7.45
CA LEU A 154 -17.45 11.61 -8.47
C LEU A 154 -18.79 12.24 -8.03
N GLU A 155 -19.18 12.07 -6.77
CA GLU A 155 -20.38 12.70 -6.22
C GLU A 155 -20.26 14.23 -6.12
N VAL A 156 -19.18 14.73 -5.50
CA VAL A 156 -18.88 16.16 -5.36
C VAL A 156 -18.89 16.82 -6.73
N THR A 157 -18.25 16.20 -7.73
CA THR A 157 -18.11 16.80 -9.06
C THR A 157 -19.43 16.87 -9.80
N LEU A 158 -20.27 15.83 -9.69
CA LEU A 158 -21.61 15.84 -10.27
C LEU A 158 -22.45 17.00 -9.70
N LEU A 159 -22.36 17.24 -8.38
CA LEU A 159 -23.00 18.39 -7.74
C LEU A 159 -22.36 19.71 -8.18
N CYS A 160 -21.04 19.75 -8.35
CA CYS A 160 -20.32 20.92 -8.86
C CYS A 160 -20.77 21.32 -10.27
N VAL A 161 -21.09 20.37 -11.15
CA VAL A 161 -21.61 20.66 -12.51
C VAL A 161 -22.90 21.50 -12.42
N LEU A 162 -23.79 21.17 -11.49
CA LEU A 162 -25.03 21.92 -11.27
C LEU A 162 -24.77 23.26 -10.56
N PHE A 163 -23.82 23.26 -9.62
CA PHE A 163 -23.44 24.43 -8.84
C PHE A 163 -22.73 25.50 -9.67
N ALA A 164 -21.95 25.07 -10.66
CA ALA A 164 -21.23 25.93 -11.58
C ALA A 164 -22.18 26.82 -12.41
N PRO A 165 -21.83 28.11 -12.61
CA PRO A 165 -22.65 29.00 -13.42
C PRO A 165 -22.61 28.60 -14.90
N ALA A 166 -23.65 29.00 -15.64
CA ALA A 166 -23.68 28.86 -17.09
C ALA A 166 -22.79 29.93 -17.73
N GLY A 167 -22.05 29.55 -18.77
CA GLY A 167 -21.14 30.45 -19.50
C GLY A 167 -19.96 29.68 -20.07
N PHE A 168 -19.35 30.24 -21.12
CA PHE A 168 -18.19 29.63 -21.79
C PHE A 168 -16.86 30.36 -21.54
N ARG A 169 -16.91 31.63 -21.09
CA ARG A 169 -15.75 32.48 -20.81
C ARG A 169 -15.80 33.06 -19.39
N PRO A 170 -14.65 33.43 -18.81
CA PRO A 170 -14.59 34.10 -17.52
C PRO A 170 -15.46 35.35 -17.53
N GLY A 171 -16.25 35.54 -16.46
CA GLY A 171 -17.15 36.70 -16.32
C GLY A 171 -18.60 36.45 -16.77
N LEU A 172 -18.87 35.50 -17.68
CA LEU A 172 -20.24 35.12 -18.04
C LEU A 172 -20.87 34.27 -16.92
N GLY A 173 -22.05 34.67 -16.44
CA GLY A 173 -22.71 34.03 -15.30
C GLY A 173 -22.08 34.35 -13.94
N ALA A 174 -21.05 35.21 -13.90
CA ALA A 174 -20.37 35.62 -12.66
C ALA A 174 -21.23 36.50 -11.75
N GLN A 175 -22.40 36.96 -12.19
CA GLN A 175 -23.38 37.70 -11.38
C GLN A 175 -24.59 36.83 -11.00
N VAL A 176 -24.68 35.60 -11.51
CA VAL A 176 -25.83 34.71 -11.27
C VAL A 176 -25.57 33.90 -10.02
N SER A 177 -26.28 34.21 -8.93
CA SER A 177 -26.19 33.44 -7.68
C SER A 177 -26.60 31.97 -7.88
N ALA A 178 -26.04 31.08 -7.06
CA ALA A 178 -26.42 29.67 -7.06
C ALA A 178 -27.89 29.51 -6.62
N ARG A 179 -28.59 28.54 -7.21
CA ARG A 179 -29.97 28.23 -6.81
C ARG A 179 -29.98 27.71 -5.36
N PRO A 180 -30.94 28.12 -4.51
CA PRO A 180 -31.01 27.69 -3.10
C PRO A 180 -30.94 26.17 -2.91
N ILE A 181 -31.65 25.41 -3.75
CA ILE A 181 -31.61 23.93 -3.68
C ILE A 181 -30.19 23.37 -3.87
N ILE A 182 -29.39 23.96 -4.75
CA ILE A 182 -28.02 23.47 -5.01
C ILE A 182 -27.11 23.86 -3.85
N VAL A 183 -27.27 25.07 -3.30
CA VAL A 183 -26.57 25.50 -2.08
C VAL A 183 -26.91 24.57 -0.91
N PHE A 184 -28.19 24.22 -0.75
CA PHE A 184 -28.62 23.25 0.23
C PHE A 184 -27.96 21.89 0.01
N MET A 185 -27.97 21.34 -1.21
CA MET A 185 -27.35 20.05 -1.51
C MET A 185 -25.84 20.05 -1.22
N MET A 186 -25.14 21.13 -1.57
CA MET A 186 -23.70 21.28 -1.30
C MET A 186 -23.39 21.36 0.21
N ARG A 187 -24.22 22.08 0.98
CA ARG A 187 -24.08 22.15 2.44
C ARG A 187 -24.52 20.87 3.14
N TRP A 188 -25.53 20.20 2.59
CA TRP A 188 -25.98 18.91 3.06
C TRP A 188 -24.92 17.84 2.86
N LEU A 189 -24.19 17.90 1.74
CA LEU A 189 -23.03 17.05 1.51
C LEU A 189 -21.96 17.26 2.59
N LEU A 190 -21.61 18.51 2.89
CA LEU A 190 -20.67 18.83 3.98
C LEU A 190 -21.20 18.33 5.33
N PHE A 191 -22.47 18.59 5.65
CA PHE A 191 -23.12 18.09 6.86
C PHE A 191 -22.99 16.57 6.95
N ARG A 192 -23.29 15.85 5.86
CA ARG A 192 -23.21 14.39 5.80
C ARG A 192 -21.79 13.90 6.05
N ILE A 193 -20.80 14.46 5.34
CA ILE A 193 -19.39 14.09 5.49
C ILE A 193 -18.92 14.27 6.94
N MET A 194 -19.24 15.40 7.57
CA MET A 194 -18.85 15.70 8.95
C MET A 194 -19.59 14.81 9.95
N PHE A 195 -20.92 14.82 9.89
CA PHE A 195 -21.80 14.21 10.87
C PHE A 195 -21.75 12.69 10.83
N GLU A 196 -21.73 12.08 9.63
CA GLU A 196 -21.59 10.63 9.52
C GLU A 196 -20.25 10.15 10.07
N ASN A 197 -19.17 10.94 9.94
CA ASN A 197 -17.86 10.55 10.48
C ASN A 197 -17.80 10.60 12.01
N GLY A 198 -18.50 11.55 12.63
CA GLY A 198 -18.61 11.63 14.09
C GLY A 198 -19.50 10.51 14.64
N ILE A 199 -20.63 10.26 13.98
CA ILE A 199 -21.55 9.18 14.38
C ILE A 199 -20.94 7.80 14.16
N SER A 200 -20.15 7.59 13.11
CA SER A 200 -19.49 6.30 12.85
C SER A 200 -18.48 5.92 13.93
N LYS A 201 -17.85 6.89 14.61
CA LYS A 201 -16.96 6.62 15.77
C LYS A 201 -17.74 6.09 16.98
N ILE A 202 -18.96 6.60 17.19
CA ILE A 202 -19.85 6.13 18.26
C ILE A 202 -20.47 4.77 17.92
N LEU A 203 -20.98 4.63 16.69
CA LEU A 203 -21.66 3.40 16.25
C LEU A 203 -20.70 2.28 15.86
N GLY A 204 -19.42 2.59 15.62
CA GLY A 204 -18.40 1.65 15.17
C GLY A 204 -18.03 0.60 16.23
N GLY A 205 -18.28 0.89 17.50
CA GLY A 205 -18.12 -0.03 18.63
C GLY A 205 -16.69 -0.18 19.13
N ASP A 206 -15.76 0.67 18.72
CA ASP A 206 -14.35 0.58 19.13
C ASP A 206 -14.15 1.13 20.54
N LEU A 207 -13.50 0.34 21.40
CA LEU A 207 -13.31 0.64 22.81
C LEU A 207 -12.45 1.88 23.05
N TYR A 208 -11.50 2.21 22.18
CA TYR A 208 -10.62 3.36 22.38
C TYR A 208 -11.37 4.70 22.28
N TRP A 209 -12.42 4.79 21.47
CA TRP A 209 -13.28 5.98 21.44
C TRP A 209 -14.12 6.12 22.72
N PHE A 210 -14.58 5.00 23.30
CA PHE A 210 -15.36 5.02 24.54
C PHE A 210 -14.50 5.28 25.79
N ASP A 211 -13.29 4.74 25.81
CA ASP A 211 -12.33 4.95 26.90
C ASP A 211 -11.55 6.27 26.76
N LEU A 212 -11.84 7.08 25.73
CA LEU A 212 -11.16 8.33 25.40
C LEU A 212 -9.64 8.18 25.14
N ARG A 213 -9.22 7.01 24.67
CA ARG A 213 -7.83 6.68 24.32
C ARG A 213 -7.55 6.65 22.81
N ALA A 214 -8.54 7.03 21.99
CA ALA A 214 -8.43 7.00 20.53
C ALA A 214 -7.20 7.75 20.01
N MET A 215 -6.93 8.95 20.52
CA MET A 215 -5.80 9.77 20.06
C MET A 215 -4.45 9.30 20.61
N ASP A 216 -4.43 8.49 21.68
CA ASP A 216 -3.20 7.87 22.17
C ASP A 216 -2.58 6.92 21.13
N ILE A 217 -3.40 6.32 20.25
CA ILE A 217 -2.98 5.31 19.27
C ILE A 217 -3.26 5.70 17.81
N MET A 218 -4.05 6.75 17.58
CA MET A 218 -4.49 7.14 16.23
C MET A 218 -3.30 7.44 15.29
N TYR A 219 -2.25 8.07 15.81
CA TYR A 219 -1.09 8.44 15.00
C TYR A 219 -0.24 7.23 14.61
N GLU A 220 -0.22 6.20 15.45
CA GLU A 220 0.43 4.94 15.14
C GLU A 220 -0.35 4.16 14.07
N THR A 221 -1.68 4.26 14.03
CA THR A 221 -2.51 3.66 12.96
C THR A 221 -2.58 4.46 11.68
N ALA A 222 -2.17 5.74 11.71
CA ALA A 222 -2.41 6.65 10.61
C ALA A 222 -1.73 6.15 9.31
N PRO A 223 -2.38 6.23 8.14
CA PRO A 223 -1.79 5.68 6.92
C PRO A 223 -0.50 6.38 6.48
N SER A 224 -0.22 7.61 6.94
CA SER A 224 1.05 8.30 6.69
C SER A 224 1.27 9.39 7.76
N PRO A 225 1.69 9.03 8.99
CA PRO A 225 1.92 10.04 10.00
C PRO A 225 3.11 10.92 9.60
N THR A 226 3.04 12.20 9.95
CA THR A 226 4.12 13.15 9.72
C THR A 226 5.03 13.22 10.95
N ILE A 227 6.11 13.98 10.86
CA ILE A 227 6.97 14.26 12.02
C ILE A 227 6.17 14.93 13.14
N LEU A 228 5.22 15.80 12.79
CA LEU A 228 4.33 16.41 13.77
C LEU A 228 3.43 15.35 14.40
N GLY A 229 2.89 14.40 13.63
CA GLY A 229 2.10 13.29 14.17
C GLY A 229 2.88 12.38 15.12
N PHE A 230 4.18 12.15 14.86
CA PHE A 230 5.05 11.42 15.78
C PHE A 230 5.22 12.14 17.13
N PHE A 231 5.46 13.46 17.11
CA PHE A 231 5.57 14.21 18.36
C PHE A 231 4.23 14.35 19.07
N ASP A 232 3.15 14.51 18.31
CA ASP A 232 1.79 14.60 18.83
C ASP A 232 1.38 13.30 19.54
N HIS A 233 1.70 12.13 18.97
CA HIS A 233 1.51 10.83 19.63
C HIS A 233 2.13 10.72 21.03
N HIS A 234 3.23 11.44 21.27
CA HIS A 234 3.94 11.43 22.55
C HIS A 234 3.50 12.53 23.51
N MET A 235 2.47 13.31 23.15
CA MET A 235 1.91 14.31 24.05
C MET A 235 1.17 13.65 25.22
N PRO A 236 1.02 14.34 26.36
CA PRO A 236 0.29 13.81 27.50
C PRO A 236 -1.17 13.50 27.15
N HIS A 237 -1.75 12.50 27.80
CA HIS A 237 -3.15 12.11 27.57
C HIS A 237 -4.16 13.28 27.71
N ASP A 238 -3.89 14.29 28.55
CA ASP A 238 -4.73 15.50 28.65
C ASP A 238 -4.84 16.27 27.32
N TRP A 239 -3.77 16.27 26.51
CA TRP A 239 -3.78 16.84 25.17
C TRP A 239 -4.64 15.99 24.23
N HIS A 240 -4.47 14.67 24.26
CA HIS A 240 -5.29 13.73 23.48
C HIS A 240 -6.79 13.83 23.81
N LEU A 241 -7.15 14.06 25.08
CA LEU A 241 -8.53 14.35 25.48
C LEU A 241 -9.07 15.63 24.82
N PHE A 242 -8.26 16.68 24.74
CA PHE A 242 -8.62 17.89 24.02
C PHE A 242 -8.84 17.62 22.53
N GLU A 243 -7.99 16.82 21.89
CA GLU A 243 -8.13 16.45 20.48
C GLU A 243 -9.39 15.63 20.20
N ILE A 244 -9.73 14.68 21.08
CA ILE A 244 -10.99 13.92 21.02
C ILE A 244 -12.18 14.87 21.15
N ALA A 245 -12.13 15.80 22.10
CA ALA A 245 -13.19 16.80 22.28
C ALA A 245 -13.32 17.71 21.05
N LEU A 246 -12.22 18.17 20.47
CA LEU A 246 -12.19 18.96 19.24
C LEU A 246 -12.77 18.16 18.06
N THR A 247 -12.44 16.87 17.96
CA THR A 247 -12.94 15.97 16.92
C THR A 247 -14.46 15.85 17.00
N PHE A 248 -15.03 15.53 18.17
CA PHE A 248 -16.48 15.45 18.32
C PHE A 248 -17.16 16.82 18.18
N ALA A 249 -16.53 17.90 18.64
CA ALA A 249 -17.05 19.25 18.45
C ALA A 249 -17.13 19.62 16.95
N ALA A 250 -16.11 19.27 16.17
CA ALA A 250 -16.07 19.54 14.74
C ALA A 250 -16.94 18.57 13.93
N GLU A 251 -17.10 17.31 14.32
CA GLU A 251 -17.83 16.32 13.53
C GLU A 251 -19.31 16.20 13.90
N ILE A 252 -19.69 16.42 15.16
CA ILE A 252 -21.08 16.28 15.62
C ILE A 252 -21.70 17.65 15.92
N ILE A 253 -21.03 18.48 16.73
CA ILE A 253 -21.60 19.74 17.20
C ILE A 253 -21.64 20.78 16.08
N ALA A 254 -20.53 20.95 15.34
CA ALA A 254 -20.40 21.93 14.27
C ALA A 254 -21.47 21.80 13.17
N PRO A 255 -21.78 20.60 12.63
CA PRO A 255 -22.87 20.45 11.66
C PRO A 255 -24.24 20.85 12.24
N LEU A 256 -24.54 20.51 13.49
CA LEU A 256 -25.80 20.85 14.13
C LEU A 256 -25.94 22.36 14.34
N ILE A 257 -24.91 23.03 14.87
CA ILE A 257 -24.96 24.49 15.07
C ILE A 257 -24.98 25.23 13.72
N ALA A 258 -24.35 24.69 12.66
CA ALA A 258 -24.43 25.27 11.32
C ALA A 258 -25.88 25.31 10.81
N VAL A 259 -26.67 24.28 11.11
CA VAL A 259 -28.09 24.17 10.70
C VAL A 259 -29.00 25.01 11.61
N PHE A 260 -28.82 24.93 12.92
CA PHE A 260 -29.81 25.43 13.90
C PHE A 260 -29.49 26.79 14.53
N CYS A 261 -28.27 27.33 14.35
CA CYS A 261 -27.82 28.57 14.99
C CYS A 261 -27.55 29.73 13.99
N GLY A 262 -27.97 29.60 12.74
CA GLY A 262 -27.85 30.66 11.72
C GLY A 262 -26.39 31.09 11.45
N ARG A 263 -26.16 32.33 10.98
CA ARG A 263 -24.81 32.83 10.63
C ARG A 263 -23.76 32.72 11.75
N ARG A 264 -24.15 32.97 13.02
CA ARG A 264 -23.22 32.82 14.15
C ARG A 264 -22.79 31.37 14.33
N GLY A 265 -23.74 30.42 14.22
CA GLY A 265 -23.44 28.99 14.22
C GLY A 265 -22.54 28.58 13.07
N ARG A 266 -22.80 29.08 11.84
CA ARG A 266 -21.98 28.80 10.66
C ARG A 266 -20.53 29.30 10.81
N TRP A 267 -20.30 30.44 11.48
CA TRP A 267 -18.95 30.90 11.81
C TRP A 267 -18.21 29.92 12.73
N TRP A 268 -18.84 29.51 13.83
CA TRP A 268 -18.25 28.54 14.76
C TRP A 268 -18.00 27.20 14.09
N ALA A 269 -18.95 26.71 13.32
CA ALA A 269 -18.82 25.46 12.58
C ALA A 269 -17.66 25.50 11.58
N PHE A 270 -17.50 26.62 10.86
CA PHE A 270 -16.37 26.82 9.95
C PHE A 270 -15.03 26.76 10.67
N TRP A 271 -14.89 27.44 11.81
CA TRP A 271 -13.62 27.46 12.54
C TRP A 271 -13.29 26.11 13.19
N LEU A 272 -14.27 25.44 13.80
CA LEU A 272 -14.08 24.10 14.37
C LEU A 272 -13.66 23.10 13.28
N TRP A 273 -14.36 23.12 12.13
CA TRP A 273 -14.01 22.28 11.00
C TRP A 273 -12.63 22.61 10.43
N ALA A 274 -12.32 23.88 10.21
CA ALA A 274 -11.03 24.30 9.66
C ALA A 274 -9.87 23.95 10.61
N ALA A 275 -10.05 24.11 11.91
CA ALA A 275 -9.07 23.74 12.93
C ALA A 275 -8.81 22.22 12.90
N LEU A 276 -9.87 21.40 12.93
CA LEU A 276 -9.74 19.94 12.86
C LEU A 276 -9.03 19.52 11.55
N GLN A 277 -9.48 20.02 10.40
CA GLN A 277 -8.90 19.66 9.10
C GLN A 277 -7.45 20.14 8.92
N ALA A 278 -7.08 21.26 9.53
CA ALA A 278 -5.70 21.73 9.56
C ALA A 278 -4.83 20.83 10.45
N GLY A 279 -5.31 20.47 11.65
CA GLY A 279 -4.64 19.53 12.55
C GLY A 279 -4.37 18.21 11.86
N ILE A 280 -5.40 17.59 11.28
CA ILE A 280 -5.27 16.32 10.54
C ILE A 280 -4.22 16.45 9.42
N GLN A 281 -4.17 17.56 8.66
CA GLN A 281 -3.17 17.74 7.60
C GLN A 281 -1.75 17.93 8.10
N LEU A 282 -1.58 18.50 9.30
CA LEU A 282 -0.28 18.69 9.90
C LEU A 282 0.26 17.38 10.47
N THR A 283 -0.58 16.58 11.13
CA THR A 283 -0.17 15.36 11.83
C THR A 283 -0.21 14.12 10.95
N CYS A 284 -1.06 14.10 9.92
CA CYS A 284 -1.26 12.93 9.05
C CYS A 284 -1.41 13.31 7.57
N ASN A 285 -0.85 12.49 6.68
CA ASN A 285 -0.94 12.71 5.25
C ASN A 285 -1.99 11.85 4.55
N PHE A 286 -2.98 12.49 3.94
CA PHE A 286 -4.10 11.83 3.25
C PHE A 286 -4.25 12.26 1.79
N GLY A 287 -3.23 12.94 1.22
CA GLY A 287 -3.31 13.49 -0.12
C GLY A 287 -4.42 14.54 -0.27
N TRP A 288 -5.18 14.46 -1.36
CA TRP A 288 -6.05 15.55 -1.81
C TRP A 288 -7.35 15.70 -1.01
N LEU A 289 -7.81 14.62 -0.34
CA LEU A 289 -9.13 14.60 0.30
C LEU A 289 -9.22 15.61 1.46
N ASN A 290 -8.15 15.75 2.22
CA ASN A 290 -8.08 16.75 3.30
C ASN A 290 -7.92 18.18 2.74
N THR A 291 -7.22 18.36 1.62
CA THR A 291 -7.15 19.68 0.98
C THR A 291 -8.55 20.11 0.46
N ALA A 292 -9.32 19.16 -0.09
CA ALA A 292 -10.69 19.39 -0.55
C ALA A 292 -11.67 19.65 0.61
N SER A 293 -11.47 19.02 1.77
CA SER A 293 -12.34 19.16 2.94
C SER A 293 -12.31 20.58 3.53
N ILE A 294 -11.14 21.24 3.58
CA ILE A 294 -11.03 22.65 3.98
C ILE A 294 -11.87 23.54 3.04
N ALA A 295 -11.78 23.30 1.74
CA ALA A 295 -12.52 24.08 0.75
C ALA A 295 -14.04 23.90 0.88
N LEU A 296 -14.53 22.69 1.24
CA LEU A 296 -15.95 22.47 1.53
C LEU A 296 -16.44 23.36 2.68
N GLY A 297 -15.61 23.59 3.71
CA GLY A 297 -15.93 24.47 4.83
C GLY A 297 -16.34 25.89 4.40
N LEU A 298 -15.77 26.41 3.30
CA LEU A 298 -16.11 27.73 2.77
C LEU A 298 -17.59 27.83 2.34
N LEU A 299 -18.25 26.71 2.06
CA LEU A 299 -19.68 26.67 1.71
C LEU A 299 -20.58 27.00 2.92
N LEU A 300 -20.07 26.94 4.15
CA LEU A 300 -20.77 27.45 5.34
C LEU A 300 -20.85 28.98 5.33
N LEU A 301 -20.01 29.67 4.58
CA LEU A 301 -19.97 31.13 4.51
C LEU A 301 -20.85 31.65 3.37
N ASP A 302 -21.40 32.85 3.53
CA ASP A 302 -22.10 33.60 2.48
C ASP A 302 -21.31 34.88 2.12
N ASP A 303 -21.67 35.57 1.04
CA ASP A 303 -20.89 36.75 0.60
C ASP A 303 -20.88 37.88 1.64
N LYS A 304 -21.92 38.00 2.48
CA LYS A 304 -21.95 38.98 3.59
C LYS A 304 -20.93 38.62 4.67
N MET A 305 -20.80 37.33 5.00
CA MET A 305 -19.77 36.84 5.92
C MET A 305 -18.37 37.06 5.34
N PHE A 306 -18.15 36.88 4.03
CA PHE A 306 -16.88 37.23 3.38
C PHE A 306 -16.57 38.72 3.46
N ALA A 307 -17.55 39.59 3.20
CA ALA A 307 -17.39 41.03 3.36
C ALA A 307 -17.06 41.43 4.81
N GLN A 308 -17.69 40.76 5.79
CA GLN A 308 -17.40 40.94 7.21
C GLN A 308 -15.97 40.51 7.56
N ALA A 309 -15.54 39.35 7.07
CA ALA A 309 -14.18 38.83 7.27
C ALA A 309 -13.11 39.76 6.67
N ALA A 310 -13.33 40.24 5.45
CA ALA A 310 -12.44 41.23 4.82
C ALA A 310 -12.37 42.53 5.64
N GLY A 311 -13.48 42.94 6.26
CA GLY A 311 -13.53 44.05 7.20
C GLY A 311 -12.67 43.81 8.44
N TRP A 312 -12.77 42.64 9.07
CA TRP A 312 -11.94 42.24 10.22
C TRP A 312 -10.44 42.25 9.89
N LEU A 313 -10.08 41.80 8.68
CA LEU A 313 -8.70 41.82 8.17
C LEU A 313 -8.24 43.21 7.67
N ARG A 314 -9.05 44.26 7.86
CA ARG A 314 -8.79 45.64 7.41
C ARG A 314 -8.60 45.80 5.89
N LEU A 315 -9.10 44.86 5.09
CA LEU A 315 -9.04 44.88 3.62
C LEU A 315 -10.25 45.65 3.04
N ARG A 316 -10.31 46.97 3.28
CA ARG A 316 -11.48 47.81 2.93
C ARG A 316 -11.93 47.68 1.47
N LYS A 317 -10.99 47.75 0.52
CA LYS A 317 -11.28 47.61 -0.93
C LYS A 317 -11.95 46.27 -1.26
N LEU A 318 -11.53 45.19 -0.61
CA LEU A 318 -12.07 43.85 -0.81
C LEU A 318 -13.46 43.72 -0.17
N ALA A 319 -13.66 44.27 1.02
CA ALA A 319 -14.95 44.27 1.69
C ALA A 319 -16.02 45.03 0.88
N ASP A 320 -15.67 46.18 0.31
CA ASP A 320 -16.59 46.97 -0.52
C ASP A 320 -16.86 46.28 -1.87
N TYR A 321 -15.86 45.61 -2.43
CA TYR A 321 -16.01 44.78 -3.62
C TYR A 321 -17.01 43.62 -3.42
N PHE A 322 -16.92 42.90 -2.29
CA PHE A 322 -17.87 41.83 -1.99
C PHE A 322 -19.29 42.36 -1.77
N LYS A 323 -19.45 43.50 -1.09
CA LYS A 323 -20.78 44.11 -0.89
C LYS A 323 -21.44 44.51 -2.22
N THR A 324 -20.67 45.07 -3.15
CA THR A 324 -21.17 45.56 -4.44
C THR A 324 -21.52 44.44 -5.42
N THR A 325 -20.81 43.30 -5.39
CA THR A 325 -21.09 42.13 -6.24
C THR A 325 -22.21 41.22 -5.73
N SER A 326 -22.73 41.44 -4.51
CA SER A 326 -23.70 40.54 -3.84
C SER A 326 -25.18 40.89 -4.10
N ALA A 327 -25.50 41.55 -5.21
CA ALA A 327 -26.88 41.96 -5.50
C ALA A 327 -27.76 40.71 -5.76
N VAL A 328 -28.82 40.54 -4.96
CA VAL A 328 -29.77 39.41 -5.10
C VAL A 328 -30.55 39.58 -6.39
N THR A 329 -30.31 38.70 -7.37
CA THR A 329 -31.15 38.63 -8.57
C THR A 329 -32.44 37.85 -8.23
N PRO A 330 -33.64 38.42 -8.40
CA PRO A 330 -34.88 37.70 -8.14
C PRO A 330 -35.01 36.50 -9.08
N VAL A 331 -35.14 35.30 -8.50
CA VAL A 331 -35.34 34.07 -9.28
C VAL A 331 -36.82 33.99 -9.67
N PRO A 332 -37.17 33.89 -10.97
CA PRO A 332 -38.56 33.76 -11.37
C PRO A 332 -39.15 32.46 -10.81
N PRO A 333 -40.42 32.47 -10.36
CA PRO A 333 -41.06 31.30 -9.77
C PRO A 333 -41.09 30.13 -10.76
N LEU A 334 -40.76 28.93 -10.29
CA LEU A 334 -40.86 27.71 -11.07
C LEU A 334 -42.33 27.43 -11.42
N ALA A 335 -42.60 27.07 -12.68
CA ALA A 335 -43.91 26.57 -13.09
C ALA A 335 -44.35 25.40 -12.19
N LYS A 336 -45.64 25.35 -11.82
CA LYS A 336 -46.19 24.38 -10.85
C LYS A 336 -45.80 22.93 -11.16
N TRP A 337 -45.83 22.52 -12.43
CA TRP A 337 -45.44 21.17 -12.86
C TRP A 337 -43.95 20.87 -12.61
N ARG A 338 -43.05 21.84 -12.85
CA ARG A 338 -41.61 21.69 -12.56
C ARG A 338 -41.39 21.55 -11.06
N ARG A 339 -42.17 22.26 -10.25
CA ARG A 339 -42.14 22.14 -8.79
C ARG A 339 -42.61 20.76 -8.32
N TYR A 340 -43.71 20.24 -8.86
CA TYR A 340 -44.18 18.89 -8.54
C TYR A 340 -43.20 17.81 -8.99
N ALA A 341 -42.63 17.95 -10.20
CA ALA A 341 -41.60 17.04 -10.71
C ALA A 341 -40.35 17.05 -9.83
N LEU A 342 -39.90 18.24 -9.39
CA LEU A 342 -38.74 18.37 -8.49
C LEU A 342 -39.03 17.78 -7.11
N CYS A 343 -40.21 18.04 -6.53
CA CYS A 343 -40.62 17.40 -5.28
C CYS A 343 -40.69 15.87 -5.43
N GLY A 344 -41.22 15.36 -6.54
CA GLY A 344 -41.26 13.93 -6.84
C GLY A 344 -39.84 13.34 -6.92
N ALA A 345 -38.93 14.00 -7.64
CA ALA A 345 -37.54 13.58 -7.76
C ALA A 345 -36.79 13.63 -6.42
N MET A 346 -37.01 14.65 -5.59
CA MET A 346 -36.41 14.75 -4.26
C MET A 346 -36.95 13.69 -3.29
N ASN A 347 -38.26 13.43 -3.31
CA ASN A 347 -38.84 12.35 -2.51
C ASN A 347 -38.31 10.99 -2.98
N LEU A 348 -38.26 10.76 -4.29
CA LEU A 348 -37.68 9.54 -4.86
C LEU A 348 -36.22 9.37 -4.43
N HIS A 349 -35.41 10.42 -4.52
CA HIS A 349 -34.02 10.40 -4.07
C HIS A 349 -33.91 10.14 -2.55
N PHE A 350 -34.77 10.75 -1.73
CA PHE A 350 -34.82 10.51 -0.28
C PHE A 350 -35.16 9.04 0.03
N TYR A 351 -36.19 8.48 -0.61
CA TYR A 351 -36.56 7.08 -0.43
C TYR A 351 -35.48 6.12 -0.95
N LEU A 352 -34.88 6.41 -2.11
CA LEU A 352 -33.75 5.62 -2.62
C LEU A 352 -32.53 5.70 -1.70
N SER A 353 -32.29 6.85 -1.06
CA SER A 353 -31.21 7.01 -0.08
C SER A 353 -31.48 6.22 1.19
N ILE A 354 -32.73 6.20 1.67
CA ILE A 354 -33.13 5.34 2.81
C ILE A 354 -32.97 3.86 2.43
N ILE A 355 -33.44 3.43 1.26
CA ILE A 355 -33.33 2.04 0.80
C ILE A 355 -31.85 1.63 0.62
N ALA A 356 -31.01 2.51 0.10
CA ALA A 356 -29.58 2.29 0.03
C ALA A 356 -28.98 2.16 1.44
N PHE A 357 -29.39 3.02 2.37
CA PHE A 357 -28.92 2.98 3.75
C PHE A 357 -29.33 1.70 4.47
N THR A 358 -30.57 1.23 4.30
CA THR A 358 -31.03 -0.02 4.93
C THR A 358 -30.39 -1.26 4.32
N THR A 359 -30.12 -1.26 3.01
CA THR A 359 -29.42 -2.38 2.34
C THR A 359 -27.94 -2.44 2.72
N LEU A 360 -27.26 -1.30 2.90
CA LEU A 360 -25.87 -1.25 3.35
C LEU A 360 -25.70 -1.51 4.87
N ALA A 361 -26.68 -1.13 5.70
CA ALA A 361 -26.68 -1.38 7.14
C ALA A 361 -27.04 -2.82 7.55
N ARG A 362 -27.16 -3.76 6.58
CA ARG A 362 -27.58 -5.17 6.78
C ARG A 362 -28.89 -5.32 7.57
N MET A 363 -29.82 -4.38 7.43
CA MET A 363 -31.16 -4.55 8.00
C MET A 363 -32.00 -5.48 7.09
N PRO A 364 -32.72 -6.48 7.64
CA PRO A 364 -33.50 -7.41 6.82
C PRO A 364 -34.64 -6.67 6.11
N MET A 365 -34.65 -6.72 4.78
CA MET A 365 -35.68 -6.11 3.91
C MET A 365 -36.63 -7.17 3.35
N PRO A 366 -37.89 -6.82 3.01
CA PRO A 366 -38.83 -7.74 2.37
C PRO A 366 -38.36 -8.19 0.98
N ALA A 367 -38.49 -9.49 0.68
CA ALA A 367 -37.96 -10.16 -0.53
C ALA A 367 -38.37 -9.55 -1.88
N PHE A 368 -39.53 -8.88 -1.96
CA PHE A 368 -40.01 -8.22 -3.19
C PHE A 368 -39.16 -6.98 -3.57
N ILE A 369 -38.58 -6.29 -2.60
CA ILE A 369 -37.76 -5.09 -2.84
C ILE A 369 -36.35 -5.49 -3.31
N GLU A 370 -35.88 -6.67 -2.92
CA GLU A 370 -34.56 -7.19 -3.30
C GLU A 370 -34.49 -7.62 -4.77
N SER A 371 -35.58 -8.14 -5.34
CA SER A 371 -35.63 -8.54 -6.75
C SER A 371 -35.64 -7.34 -7.72
N VAL A 372 -36.38 -6.28 -7.40
CA VAL A 372 -36.46 -5.04 -8.20
C VAL A 372 -35.14 -4.27 -8.12
N ASN A 373 -34.46 -4.31 -6.98
CA ASN A 373 -33.18 -3.62 -6.79
C ASN A 373 -31.99 -4.39 -7.36
N ARG A 374 -32.08 -5.66 -7.75
CA ARG A 374 -30.90 -6.43 -8.21
C ARG A 374 -30.07 -5.77 -9.33
N PRO A 375 -30.67 -5.16 -10.38
CA PRO A 375 -29.93 -4.44 -11.41
C PRO A 375 -29.31 -3.14 -10.91
N LEU A 376 -30.05 -2.38 -10.08
CA LEU A 376 -29.56 -1.17 -9.43
C LEU A 376 -28.44 -1.49 -8.43
N LYS A 377 -28.59 -2.56 -7.66
CA LYS A 377 -27.61 -3.11 -6.74
C LYS A 377 -26.40 -3.63 -7.52
N ALA A 378 -26.50 -4.20 -8.71
CA ALA A 378 -25.32 -4.49 -9.54
C ALA A 378 -24.61 -3.24 -10.09
N ILE A 379 -25.37 -2.18 -10.39
CA ILE A 379 -24.84 -0.87 -10.82
C ILE A 379 -24.20 -0.13 -9.65
N PHE A 380 -24.78 -0.23 -8.45
CA PHE A 380 -24.40 0.51 -7.24
C PHE A 380 -23.69 -0.34 -6.16
N ASP A 381 -23.50 -1.65 -6.37
CA ASP A 381 -22.68 -2.54 -5.54
C ASP A 381 -21.24 -2.11 -5.80
N GLY A 382 -20.61 -1.61 -4.74
CA GLY A 382 -19.37 -0.87 -4.87
C GLY A 382 -19.55 0.59 -5.34
N PHE A 383 -20.71 1.22 -5.12
CA PHE A 383 -20.93 2.68 -5.10
C PHE A 383 -21.48 3.16 -3.74
N GLY A 384 -21.28 2.38 -2.67
CA GLY A 384 -21.59 2.84 -1.31
C GLY A 384 -20.79 4.11 -1.01
N SER A 385 -21.50 5.19 -0.67
CA SER A 385 -20.93 6.42 -0.08
C SER A 385 -20.75 6.31 1.43
N ILE A 386 -20.92 5.12 2.01
CA ILE A 386 -20.54 4.89 3.40
C ILE A 386 -19.06 5.23 3.46
N ASN A 387 -18.74 6.31 4.18
CA ASN A 387 -17.40 6.60 4.64
C ASN A 387 -16.93 5.38 5.44
N GLY A 388 -16.36 4.38 4.77
CA GLY A 388 -15.63 3.27 5.37
C GLY A 388 -14.25 3.74 5.83
N TYR A 389 -14.22 4.92 6.44
CA TYR A 389 -13.21 5.28 7.42
C TYR A 389 -13.45 4.47 8.70
N SER A 390 -13.54 3.13 8.57
CA SER A 390 -13.22 2.25 9.70
C SER A 390 -11.77 2.47 10.15
N LEU A 391 -10.92 3.02 9.26
CA LEU A 391 -9.55 3.47 9.58
C LEU A 391 -9.45 4.45 10.76
N PHE A 392 -10.53 5.16 11.12
CA PHE A 392 -10.53 6.08 12.28
C PHE A 392 -11.69 5.87 13.24
N SER A 393 -12.63 4.99 12.92
CA SER A 393 -13.60 4.52 13.91
C SER A 393 -13.17 3.22 14.57
N ARG A 394 -12.14 2.55 14.03
CA ARG A 394 -11.50 1.37 14.61
C ARG A 394 -9.98 1.47 14.57
N PHE A 395 -9.33 1.01 15.61
CA PHE A 395 -7.87 1.12 15.73
C PHE A 395 -7.20 -0.22 16.02
N GLU A 396 -6.10 -0.46 15.31
CA GLU A 396 -5.14 -1.54 15.59
C GLU A 396 -3.86 -0.86 16.09
N PRO A 397 -3.27 -1.16 17.25
CA PRO A 397 -2.19 -0.33 17.82
C PRO A 397 -0.82 -0.48 17.11
N PHE A 398 -0.81 -0.57 15.77
CA PHE A 398 0.35 -0.75 14.91
C PHE A 398 -0.01 -0.66 13.41
N GLN A 399 1.01 -0.57 12.56
CA GLN A 399 0.87 -0.60 11.10
C GLN A 399 1.34 -1.93 10.53
N PHE A 400 0.47 -2.56 9.73
CA PHE A 400 0.90 -3.64 8.84
C PHE A 400 1.60 -3.06 7.61
N VAL A 401 2.86 -3.43 7.41
CA VAL A 401 3.68 -3.05 6.26
C VAL A 401 4.14 -4.30 5.55
N THR A 402 3.98 -4.33 4.23
CA THR A 402 4.48 -5.39 3.38
C THR A 402 5.66 -4.87 2.57
N GLU A 403 6.70 -5.67 2.39
CA GLU A 403 7.91 -5.27 1.68
C GLU A 403 8.20 -6.27 0.55
N PHE A 404 8.42 -5.77 -0.67
CA PHE A 404 8.92 -6.60 -1.77
C PHE A 404 10.43 -6.72 -1.63
N LEU A 405 10.96 -7.94 -1.54
CA LEU A 405 12.39 -8.21 -1.51
C LEU A 405 12.80 -9.05 -2.70
N GLY A 406 13.86 -8.63 -3.38
CA GLY A 406 14.50 -9.40 -4.44
C GLY A 406 15.77 -10.10 -3.97
N SER A 407 16.14 -11.16 -4.69
CA SER A 407 17.42 -11.85 -4.57
C SER A 407 17.86 -12.29 -5.97
N ASN A 408 19.16 -12.24 -6.23
CA ASN A 408 19.80 -12.71 -7.45
C ASN A 408 20.87 -13.79 -7.21
N ASP A 409 20.91 -14.35 -5.99
CA ASP A 409 21.93 -15.29 -5.50
C ASP A 409 21.32 -16.54 -4.84
N GLY A 410 20.12 -16.92 -5.29
CA GLY A 410 19.41 -18.08 -4.73
C GLY A 410 18.91 -17.87 -3.31
N GLY A 411 18.53 -16.63 -2.98
CA GLY A 411 17.91 -16.28 -1.71
C GLY A 411 18.89 -16.19 -0.54
N VAL A 412 20.19 -16.01 -0.80
CA VAL A 412 21.21 -15.79 0.23
C VAL A 412 21.12 -14.34 0.73
N THR A 413 21.15 -13.38 -0.18
CA THR A 413 20.95 -11.97 0.14
C THR A 413 19.60 -11.47 -0.39
N TRP A 414 18.93 -10.66 0.42
CA TRP A 414 17.63 -10.06 0.09
C TRP A 414 17.74 -8.55 0.16
N ARG A 415 17.35 -7.88 -0.92
CA ARG A 415 17.35 -6.41 -1.01
C ARG A 415 15.92 -5.91 -1.20
N THR A 416 15.56 -4.89 -0.46
CA THR A 416 14.20 -4.34 -0.45
C THR A 416 13.97 -3.39 -1.61
N TYR A 417 12.79 -3.49 -2.24
CA TYR A 417 12.26 -2.43 -3.10
C TYR A 417 11.60 -1.38 -2.21
N ASP A 418 12.34 -0.30 -1.93
CA ASP A 418 11.86 0.78 -1.07
C ASP A 418 10.74 1.59 -1.75
N TYR A 419 9.66 1.83 -1.02
CA TYR A 419 8.61 2.78 -1.30
C TYR A 419 9.12 4.20 -1.06
N ARG A 420 8.53 5.16 -1.77
CA ARG A 420 8.94 6.57 -1.68
C ARG A 420 8.32 7.28 -0.49
N TYR A 421 7.10 6.89 -0.13
CA TYR A 421 6.30 7.64 0.83
C TYR A 421 5.93 6.83 2.07
N PHE A 422 5.98 5.51 2.04
CA PHE A 422 5.71 4.69 3.22
C PHE A 422 6.94 4.33 4.04
N PRO A 423 6.76 4.12 5.36
CA PRO A 423 7.86 3.77 6.25
C PRO A 423 8.31 2.33 6.00
N GLN A 424 9.54 2.17 5.55
CA GLN A 424 10.31 0.91 5.56
C GLN A 424 11.68 1.08 6.22
N LYS A 425 12.19 2.32 6.22
CA LYS A 425 13.43 2.72 6.89
C LYS A 425 13.08 3.23 8.29
N LEU A 426 13.74 2.67 9.30
CA LEU A 426 13.40 2.92 10.70
C LEU A 426 13.70 4.37 11.12
N ASP A 427 14.68 5.00 10.49
CA ASP A 427 15.14 6.38 10.68
C ASP A 427 14.37 7.43 9.85
N ARG A 428 13.33 7.02 9.13
CA ARG A 428 12.59 7.91 8.22
C ARG A 428 11.10 7.94 8.49
N ILE A 429 10.54 9.15 8.54
CA ILE A 429 9.10 9.38 8.48
C ILE A 429 8.68 9.68 7.04
N SER A 430 7.44 9.31 6.71
CA SER A 430 6.79 9.64 5.44
C SER A 430 6.96 11.13 5.10
N PRO A 431 7.55 11.49 3.95
CA PRO A 431 7.60 12.87 3.52
C PRO A 431 6.19 13.39 3.23
N PHE A 432 6.01 14.70 3.25
CA PHE A 432 4.70 15.31 3.00
C PHE A 432 4.19 14.95 1.59
N THR A 433 3.22 14.03 1.50
CA THR A 433 2.54 13.59 0.27
C THR A 433 1.42 14.53 -0.17
N ALA A 434 0.91 15.41 0.68
CA ALA A 434 -0.18 16.31 0.28
C ALA A 434 0.31 17.31 -0.79
N PRO A 435 -0.48 17.56 -1.84
CA PRO A 435 -1.86 17.12 -2.01
C PRO A 435 -2.03 15.83 -2.84
N ARG A 436 -0.97 15.06 -3.13
CA ARG A 436 -1.01 13.85 -3.97
C ARG A 436 -0.72 12.58 -3.16
N LEU A 437 -1.73 11.74 -2.95
CA LEU A 437 -1.51 10.37 -2.46
C LEU A 437 -1.17 9.43 -3.63
N PRO A 438 -0.01 8.76 -3.65
CA PRO A 438 0.33 7.77 -4.68
C PRO A 438 -0.63 6.58 -4.62
N ARG A 439 -1.19 6.18 -5.77
CA ARG A 439 -2.20 5.11 -5.80
C ARG A 439 -1.59 3.75 -5.54
N PHE A 440 -0.43 3.47 -6.14
CA PHE A 440 0.24 2.19 -5.98
C PHE A 440 0.46 1.84 -4.49
N GLU A 441 1.22 2.69 -3.81
CA GLU A 441 1.53 2.53 -2.38
C GLU A 441 0.23 2.45 -1.58
N ALA A 442 -0.67 3.45 -1.68
CA ALA A 442 -1.91 3.47 -0.90
C ALA A 442 -2.76 2.19 -1.01
N ASN A 443 -2.79 1.55 -2.20
CA ASN A 443 -3.50 0.27 -2.35
C ASN A 443 -2.74 -0.91 -1.76
N ILE A 444 -1.41 -0.97 -1.87
CA ILE A 444 -0.62 -2.00 -1.19
C ILE A 444 -0.91 -1.96 0.32
N LYS A 445 -0.85 -0.78 0.93
CA LYS A 445 -1.14 -0.61 2.37
C LYS A 445 -2.59 -0.95 2.73
N ALA A 446 -3.55 -0.51 1.93
CA ALA A 446 -4.95 -0.83 2.18
C ALA A 446 -5.23 -2.33 2.08
N GLN A 447 -4.64 -3.02 1.09
CA GLN A 447 -4.83 -4.45 0.88
C GLN A 447 -4.14 -5.27 1.99
N SER A 448 -2.95 -4.89 2.43
CA SER A 448 -2.26 -5.58 3.53
C SER A 448 -2.92 -5.38 4.89
N ALA A 449 -3.62 -4.26 5.11
CA ALA A 449 -4.35 -4.01 6.34
C ALA A 449 -5.73 -4.71 6.39
N LEU A 450 -6.32 -5.03 5.23
CA LEU A 450 -7.67 -5.60 5.14
C LEU A 450 -7.69 -7.11 4.90
N ASN A 451 -6.59 -7.71 4.47
CA ASN A 451 -6.52 -9.12 4.14
C ASN A 451 -5.32 -9.78 4.82
N ASP A 452 -5.55 -10.95 5.42
CA ASP A 452 -4.48 -11.75 6.04
C ASP A 452 -3.65 -12.55 5.01
N HIS A 453 -3.98 -12.45 3.72
CA HIS A 453 -3.33 -13.17 2.64
C HIS A 453 -3.06 -12.27 1.43
N ALA A 454 -2.01 -12.60 0.68
CA ALA A 454 -1.68 -11.92 -0.56
C ALA A 454 -2.86 -11.88 -1.54
N THR A 455 -3.13 -10.70 -2.07
CA THR A 455 -4.11 -10.50 -3.14
C THR A 455 -3.43 -10.60 -4.51
N PRO A 456 -4.17 -10.82 -5.61
CA PRO A 456 -3.58 -10.93 -6.96
C PRO A 456 -2.67 -9.74 -7.33
N LEU A 457 -2.95 -8.56 -6.78
CA LEU A 457 -2.12 -7.37 -6.92
C LEU A 457 -0.64 -7.64 -6.59
N PHE A 458 -0.37 -8.21 -5.42
CA PHE A 458 1.01 -8.47 -5.00
C PHE A 458 1.68 -9.46 -5.95
N HIS A 459 0.93 -10.47 -6.41
CA HIS A 459 1.46 -11.43 -7.36
C HIS A 459 1.88 -10.77 -8.67
N PHE A 460 1.01 -9.92 -9.23
CA PHE A 460 1.32 -9.19 -10.45
C PHE A 460 2.53 -8.27 -10.30
N VAL A 461 2.66 -7.57 -9.16
CA VAL A 461 3.84 -6.72 -8.89
C VAL A 461 5.11 -7.56 -8.87
N ALA A 462 5.13 -8.67 -8.11
CA ALA A 462 6.28 -9.55 -8.03
C ALA A 462 6.67 -10.13 -9.40
N THR A 463 5.69 -10.57 -10.20
CA THR A 463 5.90 -11.01 -11.58
C THR A 463 6.56 -9.93 -12.44
N ARG A 464 6.03 -8.70 -12.42
CA ARG A 464 6.61 -7.60 -13.21
C ARG A 464 8.00 -7.17 -12.74
N LEU A 465 8.30 -7.30 -11.45
CA LEU A 465 9.64 -7.09 -10.92
C LEU A 465 10.60 -8.17 -11.43
N LEU A 466 10.22 -9.45 -11.43
CA LEU A 466 11.04 -10.52 -12.02
C LEU A 466 11.26 -10.32 -13.53
N GLU A 467 10.23 -9.89 -14.26
CA GLU A 467 10.30 -9.56 -15.69
C GLU A 467 11.06 -8.26 -16.00
N GLN A 468 11.54 -7.54 -14.98
CA GLN A 468 12.27 -6.27 -15.13
C GLN A 468 11.48 -5.19 -15.90
N LYS A 469 10.17 -5.09 -15.65
CA LYS A 469 9.35 -4.05 -16.29
C LYS A 469 9.64 -2.69 -15.67
N GLN A 470 10.36 -1.85 -16.42
CA GLN A 470 10.79 -0.52 -15.97
C GLN A 470 9.66 0.35 -15.41
N PRO A 471 8.46 0.43 -16.03
CA PRO A 471 7.38 1.24 -15.46
C PRO A 471 7.00 0.83 -14.03
N VAL A 472 7.04 -0.47 -13.72
CA VAL A 472 6.73 -0.99 -12.38
C VAL A 472 7.88 -0.73 -11.40
N ILE A 473 9.13 -0.86 -11.84
CA ILE A 473 10.31 -0.51 -11.05
C ILE A 473 10.28 0.98 -10.67
N ASP A 474 9.85 1.85 -11.59
CA ASP A 474 9.74 3.31 -11.38
C ASP A 474 8.67 3.71 -10.36
N LEU A 475 7.83 2.77 -9.88
CA LEU A 475 6.93 3.01 -8.74
C LEU A 475 7.69 3.06 -7.41
N PHE A 476 8.85 2.42 -7.32
CA PHE A 476 9.69 2.37 -6.14
C PHE A 476 10.69 3.54 -6.11
N GLU A 477 11.37 3.74 -4.98
CA GLU A 477 12.38 4.78 -4.79
C GLU A 477 13.58 4.58 -5.73
N SER A 478 14.05 3.34 -5.87
CA SER A 478 15.14 2.98 -6.76
C SER A 478 15.10 1.49 -7.12
N ASN A 479 15.84 1.10 -8.17
CA ASN A 479 16.11 -0.31 -8.46
C ASN A 479 17.27 -0.83 -7.58
N PRO A 480 17.05 -1.79 -6.66
CA PRO A 480 18.12 -2.38 -5.84
C PRO A 480 19.04 -3.35 -6.61
N PHE A 481 18.72 -3.61 -7.88
CA PHE A 481 19.43 -4.52 -8.77
C PHE A 481 19.86 -3.84 -10.08
N PRO A 482 20.76 -2.83 -10.05
CA PRO A 482 21.18 -2.13 -11.25
C PRO A 482 22.02 -3.00 -12.20
N ASP A 483 22.84 -3.91 -11.66
CA ASP A 483 23.83 -4.67 -12.44
C ASP A 483 23.38 -6.10 -12.77
N SER A 484 22.51 -6.69 -11.94
CA SER A 484 22.09 -8.09 -12.06
C SER A 484 20.68 -8.26 -11.53
N PRO A 485 19.69 -8.54 -12.39
CA PRO A 485 18.28 -8.56 -12.00
C PRO A 485 17.99 -9.65 -10.97
N PRO A 486 16.97 -9.46 -10.11
CA PRO A 486 16.51 -10.50 -9.20
C PRO A 486 16.00 -11.70 -9.99
N THR A 487 16.36 -12.88 -9.50
CA THR A 487 15.85 -14.17 -9.95
C THR A 487 14.75 -14.70 -9.02
N MET A 488 14.63 -14.11 -7.83
CA MET A 488 13.60 -14.43 -6.84
C MET A 488 13.00 -13.14 -6.27
N ILE A 489 11.69 -13.15 -6.01
CA ILE A 489 10.99 -12.10 -5.29
C ILE A 489 10.16 -12.76 -4.17
N ARG A 490 10.26 -12.23 -2.96
CA ARG A 490 9.38 -12.57 -1.84
C ARG A 490 8.70 -11.33 -1.30
N VAL A 491 7.61 -11.52 -0.56
CA VAL A 491 6.90 -10.42 0.10
C VAL A 491 6.84 -10.71 1.59
N ALA A 492 7.60 -9.94 2.36
CA ALA A 492 7.64 -10.04 3.81
C ALA A 492 6.55 -9.16 4.44
N GLY A 493 5.93 -9.67 5.50
CA GLY A 493 5.00 -8.91 6.35
C GLY A 493 5.68 -8.44 7.63
N TYR A 494 5.40 -7.20 8.03
CA TYR A 494 5.93 -6.60 9.24
C TYR A 494 4.84 -5.84 9.99
N LYS A 495 5.01 -5.78 11.31
CA LYS A 495 4.30 -4.89 12.21
C LYS A 495 5.21 -3.73 12.58
N TYR A 496 4.83 -2.51 12.22
CA TYR A 496 5.55 -1.28 12.55
C TYR A 496 4.83 -0.54 13.68
N SER A 497 5.61 -0.06 14.64
CA SER A 497 5.17 0.71 15.79
C SER A 497 6.08 1.90 16.00
N PHE A 498 5.58 2.99 16.59
CA PHE A 498 6.46 4.09 16.95
C PHE A 498 7.46 3.67 18.03
N THR A 499 8.68 4.19 17.93
CA THR A 499 9.65 4.18 19.03
C THR A 499 9.22 5.20 20.08
N ASP A 500 9.58 4.96 21.33
CA ASP A 500 9.48 5.95 22.38
C ASP A 500 10.52 7.08 22.17
N LEU A 501 10.30 8.22 22.84
CA LEU A 501 11.17 9.40 22.71
C LEU A 501 12.60 9.19 23.21
N GLU A 502 12.85 8.27 24.13
CA GLU A 502 14.21 7.97 24.62
C GLU A 502 14.97 7.21 23.54
N THR A 503 14.40 6.11 23.04
CA THR A 503 14.95 5.33 21.92
C THR A 503 15.18 6.19 20.68
N TYR A 504 14.25 7.07 20.32
CA TYR A 504 14.41 7.99 19.19
C TYR A 504 15.60 8.94 19.37
N ARG A 505 15.79 9.51 20.58
CA ARG A 505 16.91 10.42 20.86
C ARG A 505 18.26 9.72 20.80
N GLU A 506 18.31 8.45 21.15
CA GLU A 506 19.53 7.64 21.13
C GLU A 506 19.89 7.14 19.73
N THR A 507 18.90 6.63 18.99
CA THR A 507 19.11 5.90 17.73
C THR A 507 18.80 6.71 16.48
N GLY A 508 17.97 7.75 16.59
CA GLY A 508 17.38 8.47 15.45
C GLY A 508 16.27 7.69 14.74
N HIS A 509 15.91 6.50 15.21
CA HIS A 509 14.84 5.69 14.64
C HIS A 509 13.48 6.18 15.12
N PHE A 510 12.55 6.43 14.20
CA PHE A 510 11.15 6.72 14.50
C PHE A 510 10.33 5.45 14.70
N TRP A 511 10.75 4.33 14.11
CA TRP A 511 9.98 3.08 14.07
C TRP A 511 10.70 1.91 14.70
N THR A 512 9.94 1.06 15.36
CA THR A 512 10.31 -0.34 15.63
C THR A 512 9.54 -1.23 14.67
N ARG A 513 10.12 -2.38 14.30
CA ARG A 513 9.44 -3.36 13.44
C ARG A 513 9.61 -4.78 13.95
N ILE A 514 8.55 -5.57 13.79
CA ILE A 514 8.52 -7.01 14.09
C ILE A 514 8.21 -7.76 12.81
N TYR A 515 9.01 -8.76 12.48
CA TYR A 515 8.78 -9.63 11.32
C TYR A 515 7.65 -10.62 11.62
N LEU A 516 6.62 -10.63 10.75
CA LEU A 516 5.44 -11.50 10.90
C LEU A 516 5.52 -12.77 10.05
N GLY A 517 6.51 -12.89 9.18
CA GLY A 517 6.63 -13.99 8.21
C GLY A 517 6.42 -13.53 6.77
N GLU A 518 6.41 -14.50 5.85
CA GLU A 518 6.17 -14.25 4.43
C GLU A 518 4.67 -14.02 4.21
N TYR A 519 4.31 -12.82 3.74
CA TYR A 519 2.96 -12.47 3.33
C TYR A 519 2.57 -13.17 2.02
N MET A 520 3.56 -13.53 1.21
CA MET A 520 3.41 -14.32 0.00
C MET A 520 4.57 -15.28 -0.18
N GLN A 521 4.28 -16.49 -0.65
CA GLN A 521 5.30 -17.44 -1.08
C GLN A 521 6.23 -16.83 -2.13
N PRO A 522 7.55 -17.10 -2.05
CA PRO A 522 8.50 -16.57 -3.02
C PRO A 522 8.17 -17.02 -4.45
N MET A 523 8.28 -16.07 -5.37
CA MET A 523 8.29 -16.33 -6.80
C MET A 523 9.71 -16.33 -7.32
N PHE A 524 9.90 -17.00 -8.45
CA PHE A 524 11.20 -17.09 -9.07
C PHE A 524 11.07 -17.11 -10.59
N LEU A 525 12.15 -16.78 -11.26
CA LEU A 525 12.28 -16.99 -12.69
C LEU A 525 12.64 -18.46 -12.92
N ASN A 526 12.02 -19.15 -13.87
CA ASN A 526 12.43 -20.49 -14.27
C ASN A 526 13.61 -20.42 -15.25
N PRO A 527 14.33 -21.53 -15.51
CA PRO A 527 15.34 -21.59 -16.56
C PRO A 527 14.85 -21.14 -17.94
N ASP A 528 13.55 -21.34 -18.23
CA ASP A 528 12.91 -20.95 -19.49
C ASP A 528 12.56 -19.45 -19.56
N GLY A 529 12.84 -18.69 -18.50
CA GLY A 529 12.49 -17.26 -18.41
C GLY A 529 11.03 -16.99 -18.00
N GLU A 530 10.29 -18.02 -17.60
CA GLU A 530 8.90 -17.89 -17.12
C GLU A 530 8.84 -17.71 -15.59
N VAL A 531 7.85 -16.98 -15.08
CA VAL A 531 7.70 -16.79 -13.64
C VAL A 531 7.02 -18.00 -13.00
N GLY A 532 7.79 -18.75 -12.20
CA GLY A 532 7.35 -19.90 -11.42
C GLY A 532 6.84 -19.54 -10.03
N LYS A 533 5.98 -20.40 -9.48
CA LYS A 533 5.56 -20.37 -8.08
C LYS A 533 6.12 -21.59 -7.37
N VAL A 534 6.64 -21.38 -6.16
CA VAL A 534 7.08 -22.48 -5.31
C VAL A 534 5.85 -23.15 -4.70
N THR A 535 5.71 -24.46 -4.89
CA THR A 535 4.56 -25.21 -4.37
C THR A 535 4.86 -26.00 -3.10
N ASN A 536 6.12 -26.38 -2.91
CA ASN A 536 6.58 -27.17 -1.78
C ASN A 536 8.04 -26.81 -1.43
N ASP A 537 8.51 -27.29 -0.28
CA ASP A 537 9.85 -26.95 0.24
C ASP A 537 10.99 -27.50 -0.63
N ILE A 538 10.80 -28.65 -1.27
CA ILE A 538 11.83 -29.26 -2.12
C ILE A 538 12.00 -28.49 -3.44
N ASP A 539 10.92 -27.98 -4.02
CA ASP A 539 10.94 -27.08 -5.18
C ASP A 539 11.67 -25.79 -4.80
N GLN A 540 11.40 -25.25 -3.60
CA GLN A 540 12.10 -24.06 -3.13
C GLN A 540 13.61 -24.30 -3.05
N LEU A 541 14.00 -25.46 -2.51
CA LEU A 541 15.39 -25.85 -2.39
C LEU A 541 16.04 -26.02 -3.77
N HIS A 542 15.34 -26.65 -4.72
CA HIS A 542 15.78 -26.78 -6.11
C HIS A 542 16.04 -25.42 -6.77
N VAL A 543 15.13 -24.47 -6.58
CA VAL A 543 15.24 -23.12 -7.14
C VAL A 543 16.42 -22.38 -6.53
N LYS A 544 16.55 -22.40 -5.20
CA LYS A 544 17.70 -21.78 -4.51
C LYS A 544 19.02 -22.38 -4.99
N ALA A 545 19.08 -23.71 -5.09
CA ALA A 545 20.27 -24.42 -5.57
C ALA A 545 20.61 -24.06 -7.03
N TYR A 546 19.60 -24.00 -7.89
CA TYR A 546 19.74 -23.60 -9.29
C TYR A 546 20.34 -22.20 -9.42
N TYR A 547 19.90 -21.26 -8.56
CA TYR A 547 20.40 -19.87 -8.53
C TYR A 547 21.68 -19.65 -7.73
N GLY A 548 22.43 -20.71 -7.43
CA GLY A 548 23.79 -20.59 -6.91
C GLY A 548 23.92 -20.64 -5.39
N ASN A 549 22.83 -20.85 -4.65
CA ASN A 549 22.91 -20.97 -3.19
C ASN A 549 23.67 -22.25 -2.79
N LEU A 550 24.86 -22.10 -2.20
CA LEU A 550 25.79 -23.19 -1.89
C LEU A 550 25.23 -24.19 -0.88
N GLU A 551 24.54 -23.68 0.15
CA GLU A 551 23.89 -24.51 1.16
C GLU A 551 22.76 -25.32 0.52
N ALA A 552 21.96 -24.69 -0.33
CA ALA A 552 20.88 -25.36 -1.05
C ALA A 552 21.39 -26.43 -2.02
N GLN A 553 22.46 -26.14 -2.78
CA GLN A 553 23.11 -27.11 -3.68
C GLN A 553 23.61 -28.33 -2.90
N THR A 554 24.30 -28.09 -1.78
CA THR A 554 24.86 -29.16 -0.96
C THR A 554 23.76 -29.99 -0.30
N TYR A 555 22.76 -29.33 0.28
CA TYR A 555 21.65 -30.01 0.95
C TYR A 555 20.81 -30.84 -0.03
N LEU A 556 20.51 -30.28 -1.21
CA LEU A 556 19.82 -31.01 -2.27
C LEU A 556 20.64 -32.22 -2.74
N GLY A 557 21.96 -32.08 -2.85
CA GLY A 557 22.87 -33.20 -3.11
C GLY A 557 22.71 -34.33 -2.10
N PHE A 558 22.63 -34.02 -0.80
CA PHE A 558 22.39 -35.03 0.24
C PHE A 558 21.04 -35.72 0.10
N LEU A 559 19.97 -34.94 -0.13
CA LEU A 559 18.62 -35.49 -0.28
C LEU A 559 18.54 -36.45 -1.46
N LEU A 560 19.14 -36.10 -2.61
CA LEU A 560 19.17 -36.95 -3.80
C LEU A 560 20.08 -38.17 -3.61
N LEU A 561 21.15 -38.08 -2.82
CA LEU A 561 22.02 -39.23 -2.55
C LEU A 561 21.32 -40.30 -1.69
N ARG A 562 20.49 -39.86 -0.73
CA ARG A 562 19.79 -40.71 0.24
C ARG A 562 18.38 -41.11 -0.19
N GLY A 563 17.70 -40.30 -1.00
CA GLY A 563 16.30 -40.48 -1.36
C GLY A 563 15.32 -40.07 -0.26
N GLU A 564 15.53 -38.89 0.35
CA GLU A 564 14.78 -38.39 1.52
C GLU A 564 13.93 -37.15 1.19
N ASN A 565 12.97 -36.80 2.06
CA ASN A 565 12.15 -35.57 1.99
C ASN A 565 11.49 -35.31 0.62
N GLY A 566 11.01 -36.36 -0.04
CA GLY A 566 10.32 -36.25 -1.33
C GLY A 566 11.23 -36.18 -2.56
N ALA A 567 12.56 -36.13 -2.38
CA ALA A 567 13.51 -36.24 -3.48
C ALA A 567 13.82 -37.72 -3.79
N PRO A 568 13.56 -38.22 -5.01
CA PRO A 568 13.90 -39.59 -5.36
C PRO A 568 15.42 -39.77 -5.40
N ARG A 569 15.91 -40.94 -4.96
CA ARG A 569 17.35 -41.23 -4.93
C ARG A 569 17.94 -41.18 -6.35
N ASP A 570 18.83 -40.22 -6.58
CA ASP A 570 19.55 -40.00 -7.84
C ASP A 570 21.00 -39.55 -7.55
N PRO A 571 21.92 -40.52 -7.35
CA PRO A 571 23.31 -40.23 -7.03
C PRO A 571 24.03 -39.44 -8.13
N ALA A 572 23.60 -39.56 -9.39
CA ALA A 572 24.22 -38.84 -10.51
C ALA A 572 23.88 -37.34 -10.46
N LYS A 573 22.63 -36.99 -10.18
CA LYS A 573 22.26 -35.60 -9.93
C LYS A 573 22.86 -35.06 -8.64
N ALA A 574 22.97 -35.88 -7.59
CA ALA A 574 23.66 -35.48 -6.37
C ALA A 574 25.12 -35.08 -6.66
N ALA A 575 25.85 -35.88 -7.45
CA ALA A 575 27.21 -35.59 -7.87
C ALA A 575 27.31 -34.24 -8.63
N GLN A 576 26.33 -33.94 -9.50
CA GLN A 576 26.28 -32.67 -10.22
C GLN A 576 26.09 -31.47 -9.28
N TRP A 577 25.19 -31.57 -8.30
CA TRP A 577 24.97 -30.50 -7.32
C TRP A 577 26.19 -30.27 -6.43
N PHE A 578 26.81 -31.35 -5.94
CA PHE A 578 28.06 -31.23 -5.20
C PHE A 578 29.17 -30.63 -6.06
N LEU A 579 29.24 -30.95 -7.36
CA LEU A 579 30.19 -30.33 -8.27
C LEU A 579 29.97 -28.82 -8.43
N PHE A 580 28.72 -28.36 -8.53
CA PHE A 580 28.43 -26.92 -8.61
C PHE A 580 28.86 -26.18 -7.34
N ALA A 581 28.56 -26.71 -6.16
CA ALA A 581 28.97 -26.11 -4.90
C ALA A 581 30.49 -26.22 -4.68
N ALA A 582 31.10 -27.35 -5.05
CA ALA A 582 32.54 -27.59 -4.91
C ALA A 582 33.40 -26.64 -5.76
N LYS A 583 32.96 -26.35 -7.00
CA LYS A 583 33.60 -25.38 -7.89
C LYS A 583 33.57 -23.95 -7.35
N GLN A 584 32.56 -23.63 -6.52
CA GLN A 584 32.45 -22.35 -5.84
C GLN A 584 33.16 -22.34 -4.47
N GLY A 585 33.91 -23.41 -4.13
CA GLY A 585 34.71 -23.46 -2.91
C GLY A 585 34.00 -24.02 -1.68
N HIS A 586 32.84 -24.67 -1.81
CA HIS A 586 32.14 -25.21 -0.64
C HIS A 586 32.81 -26.50 -0.12
N ALA A 587 33.55 -26.44 0.99
CA ALA A 587 34.36 -27.54 1.54
C ALA A 587 33.57 -28.85 1.75
N VAL A 588 32.35 -28.79 2.30
CA VAL A 588 31.51 -29.98 2.53
C VAL A 588 31.12 -30.62 1.19
N ALA A 589 30.82 -29.83 0.16
CA ALA A 589 30.48 -30.37 -1.16
C ALA A 589 31.70 -31.01 -1.83
N GLN A 590 32.89 -30.43 -1.67
CA GLN A 590 34.15 -31.01 -2.16
C GLN A 590 34.44 -32.37 -1.52
N LEU A 591 34.27 -32.52 -0.20
CA LEU A 591 34.42 -33.82 0.47
C LEU A 591 33.40 -34.86 -0.05
N ASN A 592 32.14 -34.46 -0.24
CA ASN A 592 31.12 -35.37 -0.77
C ASN A 592 31.41 -35.79 -2.21
N LEU A 593 31.89 -34.86 -3.04
CA LEU A 593 32.32 -35.18 -4.40
C LEU A 593 33.55 -36.10 -4.39
N ALA A 594 34.46 -35.94 -3.44
CA ALA A 594 35.58 -36.85 -3.24
C ALA A 594 35.11 -38.27 -2.92
N MET A 595 34.15 -38.44 -2.01
CA MET A 595 33.56 -39.73 -1.69
C MET A 595 32.82 -40.37 -2.88
N ILE A 596 32.12 -39.57 -3.68
CA ILE A 596 31.45 -40.02 -4.90
C ILE A 596 32.45 -40.61 -5.89
N HIS A 597 33.55 -39.90 -6.17
CA HIS A 597 34.59 -40.38 -7.07
C HIS A 597 35.38 -41.57 -6.50
N LEU A 598 35.53 -41.68 -5.17
CA LEU A 598 36.17 -42.85 -4.54
C LEU A 598 35.32 -44.11 -4.71
N ASN A 599 34.01 -43.98 -4.47
CA ASN A 599 33.09 -45.12 -4.41
C ASN A 599 32.43 -45.44 -5.77
N GLY A 600 32.52 -44.54 -6.76
CA GLY A 600 31.83 -44.67 -8.04
C GLY A 600 30.30 -44.51 -7.93
N GLN A 601 29.81 -43.82 -6.90
CA GLN A 601 28.37 -43.67 -6.63
C GLN A 601 27.83 -42.39 -7.29
N GLY A 602 27.27 -42.51 -8.50
CA GLY A 602 26.69 -41.38 -9.25
C GLY A 602 27.64 -40.73 -10.25
N ALA A 603 28.95 -41.00 -10.15
CA ALA A 603 29.94 -40.70 -11.17
C ALA A 603 30.89 -41.90 -11.32
N PRO A 604 31.60 -42.06 -12.46
CA PRO A 604 32.64 -43.07 -12.59
C PRO A 604 33.69 -42.93 -11.48
N LYS A 605 34.21 -44.07 -11.02
CA LYS A 605 35.28 -44.10 -10.02
C LYS A 605 36.52 -43.41 -10.59
N ASP A 606 36.99 -42.37 -9.91
CA ASP A 606 38.16 -41.58 -10.28
C ASP A 606 38.94 -41.20 -9.02
N ILE A 607 39.92 -42.04 -8.68
CA ILE A 607 40.68 -41.87 -7.44
C ILE A 607 41.54 -40.59 -7.46
N PRO A 608 42.25 -40.23 -8.55
CA PRO A 608 42.94 -38.94 -8.63
C PRO A 608 42.03 -37.73 -8.37
N GLN A 609 40.84 -37.70 -8.97
CA GLN A 609 39.88 -36.62 -8.76
C GLN A 609 39.30 -36.62 -7.34
N SER A 610 39.11 -37.80 -6.75
CA SER A 610 38.73 -37.95 -5.34
C SER A 610 39.75 -37.30 -4.40
N ILE A 611 41.04 -37.63 -4.56
CA ILE A 611 42.12 -37.05 -3.75
C ILE A 611 42.22 -35.54 -3.94
N HIS A 612 42.03 -35.05 -5.17
CA HIS A 612 42.05 -33.61 -5.45
C HIS A 612 40.98 -32.86 -4.65
N TRP A 613 39.72 -33.28 -4.72
CA TRP A 613 38.63 -32.61 -4.00
C TRP A 613 38.72 -32.78 -2.49
N GLY A 614 39.07 -33.98 -2.01
CA GLY A 614 39.20 -34.23 -0.58
C GLY A 614 40.36 -33.45 0.04
N ARG A 615 41.47 -33.28 -0.69
CA ARG A 615 42.57 -32.39 -0.26
C ARG A 615 42.14 -30.93 -0.23
N SER A 616 41.44 -30.46 -1.26
CA SER A 616 40.90 -29.10 -1.29
C SER A 616 40.01 -28.80 -0.07
N ALA A 617 39.15 -29.74 0.31
CA ALA A 617 38.30 -29.61 1.50
C ALA A 617 39.10 -29.64 2.82
N ALA A 618 40.11 -30.53 2.91
CA ALA A 618 40.97 -30.64 4.09
C ALA A 618 41.83 -29.38 4.32
N GLU A 619 42.33 -28.78 3.23
CA GLU A 619 43.11 -27.53 3.25
C GLU A 619 42.26 -26.30 3.61
N GLN A 620 40.93 -26.37 3.45
CA GLN A 620 39.99 -25.37 3.96
C GLN A 620 39.61 -25.57 5.44
N GLY A 621 40.19 -26.56 6.12
CA GLY A 621 39.96 -26.78 7.55
C GLY A 621 38.78 -27.70 7.88
N LEU A 622 38.20 -28.42 6.90
CA LEU A 622 37.10 -29.35 7.20
C LEU A 622 37.65 -30.63 7.88
N ASP A 623 37.40 -30.79 9.18
CA ASP A 623 37.92 -31.91 9.99
C ASP A 623 37.62 -33.29 9.39
N ALA A 624 36.38 -33.48 8.90
CA ALA A 624 35.98 -34.73 8.26
C ALA A 624 36.78 -35.03 6.98
N ALA A 625 37.20 -34.00 6.24
CA ALA A 625 38.04 -34.16 5.06
C ALA A 625 39.50 -34.43 5.43
N GLN A 626 39.99 -33.83 6.52
CA GLN A 626 41.32 -34.08 7.05
C GLN A 626 41.46 -35.52 7.54
N ASP A 627 40.49 -36.01 8.32
CA ASP A 627 40.44 -37.40 8.76
C ASP A 627 40.38 -38.35 7.56
N TRP A 628 39.48 -38.09 6.60
CA TRP A 628 39.38 -38.85 5.36
C TRP A 628 40.71 -38.89 4.59
N LEU A 629 41.40 -37.76 4.45
CA LEU A 629 42.69 -37.69 3.76
C LEU A 629 43.79 -38.45 4.52
N GLY A 630 43.75 -38.42 5.86
CA GLY A 630 44.59 -39.25 6.71
C GLY A 630 44.41 -40.74 6.43
N ILE A 631 43.16 -41.20 6.30
CA ILE A 631 42.83 -42.59 5.93
C ILE A 631 43.41 -42.94 4.54
N MET A 632 43.28 -42.04 3.56
CA MET A 632 43.81 -42.26 2.21
C MET A 632 45.33 -42.47 2.21
N TYR A 633 46.08 -41.65 2.97
CA TYR A 633 47.54 -41.82 3.13
C TYR A 633 47.91 -43.09 3.91
N MET A 634 47.11 -43.48 4.90
CA MET A 634 47.38 -44.69 5.69
C MET A 634 47.21 -45.96 4.85
N ARG A 635 46.21 -45.99 3.96
CA ARG A 635 45.90 -47.12 3.08
C ARG A 635 46.69 -47.12 1.77
N GLY A 636 47.20 -45.96 1.35
CA GLY A 636 47.84 -45.79 0.04
C GLY A 636 46.84 -45.82 -1.12
N GLU A 637 45.59 -45.40 -0.87
CA GLU A 637 44.54 -45.36 -1.89
C GLU A 637 44.60 -44.01 -2.61
N GLY A 638 45.05 -43.99 -3.87
CA GLY A 638 45.13 -42.76 -4.68
C GLY A 638 46.31 -41.84 -4.38
N VAL A 639 46.96 -42.04 -3.25
CA VAL A 639 48.22 -41.41 -2.85
C VAL A 639 49.19 -42.51 -2.42
N PRO A 640 50.52 -42.32 -2.56
CA PRO A 640 51.49 -43.24 -1.98
C PRO A 640 51.25 -43.39 -0.47
N ARG A 641 51.33 -44.63 0.03
CA ARG A 641 51.17 -44.91 1.46
C ARG A 641 52.22 -44.14 2.25
N ASP A 642 51.78 -43.24 3.12
CA ASP A 642 52.64 -42.43 4.00
C ASP A 642 51.97 -42.32 5.39
N PRO A 643 52.28 -43.25 6.31
CA PRO A 643 51.73 -43.23 7.66
C PRO A 643 52.10 -41.97 8.47
N VAL A 644 53.23 -41.33 8.16
CA VAL A 644 53.67 -40.09 8.83
C VAL A 644 52.81 -38.92 8.38
N GLN A 645 52.50 -38.83 7.08
CA GLN A 645 51.54 -37.86 6.55
C GLN A 645 50.12 -38.13 7.03
N ALA A 646 49.73 -39.41 7.16
CA ALA A 646 48.44 -39.80 7.72
C ALA A 646 48.28 -39.33 9.16
N LEU A 647 49.27 -39.61 10.04
CA LEU A 647 49.27 -39.14 11.42
C LEU A 647 49.24 -37.60 11.48
N ALA A 648 49.93 -36.90 10.59
CA ALA A 648 49.89 -35.44 10.54
C ALA A 648 48.47 -34.91 10.26
N TRP A 649 47.76 -35.48 9.28
CA TRP A 649 46.37 -35.09 9.01
C TRP A 649 45.41 -35.46 10.14
N PHE A 650 45.59 -36.63 10.79
CA PHE A 650 44.80 -37.01 11.96
C PHE A 650 45.05 -36.11 13.17
N GLU A 651 46.28 -35.62 13.36
CA GLU A 651 46.58 -34.67 14.43
C GLU A 651 45.87 -33.33 14.22
N VAL A 652 45.73 -32.87 12.98
CA VAL A 652 44.95 -31.65 12.66
C VAL A 652 43.45 -31.93 12.80
N ALA A 653 42.94 -33.05 12.29
CA ALA A 653 41.52 -33.41 12.39
C ALA A 653 41.04 -33.60 13.84
N ALA A 654 41.92 -34.07 14.73
CA ALA A 654 41.62 -34.24 16.14
C ALA A 654 41.50 -32.92 16.91
N ASP A 655 42.01 -31.80 16.36
CA ASP A 655 41.82 -30.47 16.94
C ASP A 655 40.33 -30.06 16.91
N GLY A 656 39.57 -30.57 15.92
CA GLY A 656 38.11 -30.46 15.84
C GLY A 656 37.33 -31.31 16.86
N GLY A 657 38.01 -32.17 17.62
CA GLY A 657 37.44 -32.87 18.78
C GLY A 657 36.49 -34.03 18.47
N THR A 658 36.40 -34.52 17.23
CA THR A 658 35.57 -35.69 16.92
C THR A 658 36.20 -36.98 17.46
N GLU A 659 35.39 -37.85 18.07
CA GLU A 659 35.86 -39.11 18.67
C GLU A 659 36.55 -40.02 17.63
N GLN A 660 36.04 -40.04 16.39
CA GLN A 660 36.60 -40.82 15.29
C GLN A 660 38.00 -40.33 14.90
N ALA A 661 38.21 -39.02 14.74
CA ALA A 661 39.53 -38.47 14.41
C ALA A 661 40.55 -38.71 15.54
N ILE A 662 40.12 -38.60 16.81
CA ILE A 662 40.95 -38.92 17.98
C ILE A 662 41.36 -40.40 17.97
N GLN A 663 40.41 -41.30 17.70
CA GLN A 663 40.70 -42.74 17.59
C GLN A 663 41.67 -43.04 16.45
N HIS A 664 41.45 -42.51 15.25
CA HIS A 664 42.37 -42.69 14.12
C HIS A 664 43.77 -42.15 14.40
N ARG A 665 43.86 -40.97 15.04
CA ARG A 665 45.13 -40.40 15.50
C ARG A 665 45.86 -41.33 16.47
N ASP A 666 45.16 -41.84 17.49
CA ASP A 666 45.77 -42.65 18.54
C ASP A 666 46.18 -44.04 18.02
N LEU A 667 45.40 -44.63 17.11
CA LEU A 667 45.74 -45.84 16.37
C LEU A 667 46.99 -45.64 15.51
N ALA A 668 47.00 -44.60 14.66
CA ALA A 668 48.15 -44.28 13.80
C ALA A 668 49.42 -43.98 14.62
N ARG A 669 49.27 -43.33 15.77
CA ARG A 669 50.37 -43.07 16.70
C ARG A 669 50.94 -44.37 17.25
N GLY A 670 50.10 -45.35 17.60
CA GLY A 670 50.52 -46.67 18.08
C GLY A 670 51.42 -47.43 17.10
N GLU A 671 51.21 -47.27 15.79
CA GLU A 671 51.95 -47.97 14.73
C GLU A 671 53.32 -47.34 14.39
N LEU A 672 53.59 -46.10 14.82
CA LEU A 672 54.77 -45.33 14.43
C LEU A 672 55.85 -45.23 15.50
N SER A 673 57.12 -45.14 15.07
CA SER A 673 58.27 -44.91 15.94
C SER A 673 58.24 -43.51 16.58
N SER A 674 58.99 -43.29 17.66
CA SER A 674 59.09 -41.97 18.30
C SER A 674 59.63 -40.89 17.36
N THR A 675 60.57 -41.25 16.48
CA THR A 675 61.14 -40.36 15.45
C THR A 675 60.07 -39.98 14.43
N ASP A 676 59.32 -40.94 13.90
CA ASP A 676 58.27 -40.69 12.90
C ASP A 676 57.12 -39.84 13.47
N ARG A 677 56.76 -40.06 14.74
CA ARG A 677 55.79 -39.22 15.46
C ARG A 677 56.25 -37.77 15.57
N SER A 678 57.56 -37.53 15.77
CA SER A 678 58.10 -36.17 15.82
C SER A 678 58.03 -35.46 14.46
N VAL A 679 58.27 -36.20 13.36
CA VAL A 679 58.14 -35.69 11.99
C VAL A 679 56.68 -35.41 11.64
N ALA A 680 55.76 -36.31 12.02
CA ALA A 680 54.33 -36.12 11.84
C ALA A 680 53.83 -34.85 12.53
N ARG A 681 54.26 -34.58 13.78
CA ARG A 681 53.93 -33.33 14.48
C ARG A 681 54.42 -32.07 13.76
N GLN A 682 55.64 -32.10 13.22
CA GLN A 682 56.16 -30.98 12.42
C GLN A 682 55.33 -30.76 11.15
N ARG A 683 54.93 -31.83 10.46
CA ARG A 683 54.05 -31.75 9.29
C ARG A 683 52.65 -31.24 9.67
N ALA A 684 52.08 -31.69 10.78
CA ALA A 684 50.80 -31.22 11.29
C ALA A 684 50.84 -29.71 11.56
N GLU A 685 51.92 -29.23 12.17
CA GLU A 685 52.10 -27.79 12.42
C GLU A 685 52.16 -26.97 11.13
N LEU A 686 52.88 -27.45 10.10
CA LEU A 686 52.90 -26.80 8.79
C LEU A 686 51.53 -26.80 8.11
N ILE A 687 50.74 -27.87 8.27
CA ILE A 687 49.37 -27.95 7.76
C ILE A 687 48.49 -26.92 8.48
N ARG A 688 48.55 -26.84 9.81
CA ARG A 688 47.81 -25.82 10.60
C ARG A 688 48.13 -24.41 10.14
N GLN A 689 49.42 -24.10 9.95
CA GLN A 689 49.85 -22.78 9.46
C GLN A 689 49.30 -22.48 8.06
N ARG A 690 49.28 -23.48 7.17
CA ARG A 690 48.70 -23.32 5.83
C ARG A 690 47.19 -23.06 5.89
N ILE A 691 46.46 -23.84 6.67
CA ILE A 691 45.01 -23.68 6.85
C ILE A 691 44.72 -22.29 7.42
N ALA A 692 45.41 -21.91 8.51
CA ALA A 692 45.25 -20.60 9.15
C ALA A 692 45.62 -19.41 8.23
N SER A 693 46.52 -19.61 7.26
CA SER A 693 46.86 -18.59 6.26
C SER A 693 45.82 -18.45 5.14
N GLN A 694 44.98 -19.47 4.94
CA GLN A 694 43.93 -19.51 3.92
C GLN A 694 42.55 -19.14 4.48
N THR A 695 42.36 -19.25 5.80
CA THR A 695 41.19 -18.70 6.49
C THR A 695 41.31 -17.17 6.53
N PRO A 696 40.36 -16.40 5.99
CA PRO A 696 40.32 -14.96 6.20
C PRO A 696 40.29 -14.70 7.71
N ARG A 697 41.11 -13.76 8.20
CA ARG A 697 40.92 -13.24 9.56
C ARG A 697 39.54 -12.59 9.60
N GLU A 698 38.64 -13.11 10.43
CA GLU A 698 37.40 -12.43 10.81
C GLU A 698 37.75 -11.20 11.65
N ASP A 699 38.24 -10.14 11.00
CA ASP A 699 38.39 -8.80 11.57
C ASP A 699 38.14 -7.77 10.45
N SER A 700 36.86 -7.48 10.16
CA SER A 700 36.33 -6.17 9.74
C SER A 700 34.82 -6.20 9.57
#